data_AF-A0A0W0GIY6-F1
#
_entry.id   AF-A0A0W0GIY6-F1
#
_cell.length_a   1.000
_cell.length_b   1.000
_cell.length_c   1.000
_cell.angle_alpha   90.00
_cell.angle_beta   90.00
_cell.angle_gamma   90.00
#
_symmetry.space_group_name_H-M   'P 1'
#
loop_
_entity.id
_entity.type
_entity.pdbx_description
1 polymer ?
#
loop_
_entity_poly.entity_id
_entity_poly.type
_entity_poly.pdbx_seq_one_letter_code
_entity_poly.pdbx_strand_id
1 'polypeptide(L)'
;MTETKRYVIIHGHFYQPPRENPWLEIIESEASATPYHDWNQRITDECYAANLAARILDEKGQIVAIVNNYSRLSFDFGPTLLTWMENNQPEVYASIISSDRENIAAYSGHGPALAQAYNHIIMPLARRQDKETQVVWGIADFRRRFGRQPEGMWLPETAVDLETLEIMANHDIKFTILSPHQAARFRPPGGTWIEAGRNFDTSRAYNCRLPKGKNITLFFYHESLSRGVAFEGLLHSGDSLAGRILETYVPPEGKNLVIIATDGETYGHHHKFGEMALAQAFDQLHKADVRVTTPGEYLSLFPPDHEVEIQENSAWSCNHGVERWRSGCCCNTGQHPGWNQDWRSPLRRAMDLLSDQLSYVYEKETSRLLQNPRAARDGYIEVFSNRSKENINRFLNRWALRPLTSSEKFTVLKLLEMERRVQSAFTSCGWFFDDIGGLESVLVLKQAAMALQFAAEISGESPESQFLELLAGARSNVPALGSGKDIFEQQVRPLQTDLKRAGANVIINGLFSKQSLQSTYYIFRVNATNVTKSASGMLKTIMGRIEVTSTVTGESCRFRCAAYAWGVREVHAGVADDSTSTANLADLNAELLSGSSEADFSLRLSTLTQHFPGSIYGLTELFGDEKAAAVQNIVAVTLQRAEKAHRRLFNEYRDTVRFISDLGQPIPPHLSVSAAFILNRELQSELENRRPNLKTIQSTLNEMSLWGLPVDEQSVSYYFASRVEELTIAYTDNPKDKEAHDIAEGLLKIAKGSGLELNLWRVQNAWFAKISESARVNGRKSPFNTGGSIHNHLGGLLGFKID
;
A
#
# COMPACT_ATOMS: atom_id res chain seq x y z
N MET A 1 12.16 30.80 -38.94
CA MET A 1 11.98 31.04 -37.50
C MET A 1 11.26 29.83 -36.96
N THR A 2 11.98 28.91 -36.32
CA THR A 2 11.38 27.76 -35.61
C THR A 2 10.69 28.32 -34.37
N GLU A 3 9.36 28.23 -34.30
CA GLU A 3 8.61 28.56 -33.07
C GLU A 3 9.26 27.85 -31.88
N THR A 4 9.75 28.63 -30.91
CA THR A 4 10.29 28.11 -29.65
C THR A 4 9.16 27.48 -28.86
N LYS A 5 8.97 26.16 -29.02
CA LYS A 5 8.03 25.38 -28.23
C LYS A 5 8.49 25.34 -26.76
N ARG A 6 7.57 25.62 -25.84
CA ARG A 6 7.76 25.48 -24.39
C ARG A 6 7.42 24.06 -23.97
N TYR A 7 8.22 23.44 -23.11
CA TYR A 7 8.07 22.05 -22.67
C TYR A 7 7.96 21.97 -21.15
N VAL A 8 7.08 21.10 -20.65
CA VAL A 8 6.94 20.82 -19.24
C VAL A 8 7.01 19.31 -18.98
N ILE A 9 7.76 18.93 -17.94
CA ILE A 9 7.75 17.59 -17.36
C ILE A 9 7.23 17.74 -15.93
N ILE A 10 6.13 17.07 -15.61
CA ILE A 10 5.68 16.91 -14.22
C ILE A 10 5.93 15.44 -13.87
N HIS A 11 6.72 15.21 -12.82
CA HIS A 11 7.12 13.91 -12.36
C HIS A 11 6.53 13.60 -10.98
N GLY A 12 5.78 12.51 -10.87
CA GLY A 12 5.27 12.01 -9.59
C GLY A 12 5.98 10.72 -9.18
N HIS A 13 6.61 10.75 -8.01
CA HIS A 13 7.25 9.58 -7.39
C HIS A 13 6.28 8.89 -6.42
N PHE A 14 5.71 7.74 -6.79
CA PHE A 14 4.68 7.05 -6.00
C PHE A 14 5.27 5.85 -5.25
N TYR A 15 5.22 5.86 -3.92
CA TYR A 15 5.90 4.86 -3.12
C TYR A 15 5.22 4.56 -1.78
N GLN A 16 5.24 3.28 -1.40
CA GLN A 16 4.94 2.81 -0.05
C GLN A 16 5.99 1.78 0.39
N PRO A 17 6.46 1.81 1.65
CA PRO A 17 7.43 0.84 2.15
C PRO A 17 6.91 -0.60 2.10
N PRO A 18 7.79 -1.62 2.22
CA PRO A 18 7.38 -3.01 2.41
C PRO A 18 6.69 -3.15 3.77
N ARG A 19 5.38 -2.88 3.76
CA ARG A 19 4.47 -2.83 4.90
C ARG A 19 4.06 -4.22 5.38
N GLU A 20 4.34 -5.25 4.59
CA GLU A 20 3.93 -6.61 4.90
C GLU A 20 4.59 -7.14 6.19
N ASN A 21 3.84 -7.96 6.90
CA ASN A 21 4.40 -8.86 7.90
C ASN A 21 5.32 -9.87 7.16
N PRO A 22 6.65 -9.89 7.40
CA PRO A 22 7.57 -10.70 6.61
C PRO A 22 7.39 -12.22 6.82
N TRP A 23 6.70 -12.64 7.88
CA TRP A 23 6.36 -14.03 8.12
C TRP A 23 5.08 -14.48 7.40
N LEU A 24 4.25 -13.54 6.93
CA LEU A 24 2.98 -13.81 6.25
C LEU A 24 2.96 -13.32 4.80
N GLU A 25 3.84 -12.38 4.45
CA GLU A 25 3.90 -11.62 3.19
C GLU A 25 2.57 -10.95 2.79
N ILE A 26 1.81 -10.54 3.81
CA ILE A 26 0.62 -9.71 3.67
C ILE A 26 0.72 -8.50 4.60
N ILE A 27 0.07 -7.41 4.21
CA ILE A 27 -0.16 -6.27 5.12
C ILE A 27 -1.35 -6.66 5.99
N GLU A 28 -1.18 -6.60 7.30
CA GLU A 28 -2.26 -6.83 8.27
C GLU A 28 -3.01 -5.51 8.51
N SER A 29 -4.23 -5.58 9.04
CA SER A 29 -5.07 -4.42 9.32
C SER A 29 -4.36 -3.35 10.17
N GLU A 30 -4.42 -2.09 9.75
CA GLU A 30 -3.76 -0.96 10.42
C GLU A 30 -4.77 0.03 10.97
N ALA A 31 -4.85 0.15 12.30
CA ALA A 31 -5.86 0.98 12.96
C ALA A 31 -5.84 2.45 12.52
N SER A 32 -4.67 3.01 12.19
CA SER A 32 -4.52 4.39 11.73
C SER A 32 -5.01 4.64 10.29
N ALA A 33 -5.33 3.58 9.53
CA ALA A 33 -5.90 3.67 8.19
C ALA A 33 -7.44 3.62 8.15
N THR A 34 -8.11 3.44 9.29
CA THR A 34 -9.58 3.34 9.41
C THR A 34 -10.30 4.45 8.61
N PRO A 35 -11.36 4.13 7.84
CA PRO A 35 -12.06 2.85 7.73
C PRO A 35 -11.44 1.83 6.77
N TYR A 36 -10.31 2.15 6.15
CA TYR A 36 -9.62 1.24 5.24
C TYR A 36 -8.88 0.14 6.01
N HIS A 37 -8.62 -0.98 5.34
CA HIS A 37 -7.86 -2.10 5.89
C HIS A 37 -6.44 -1.66 6.27
N ASP A 38 -5.75 -0.98 5.36
CA ASP A 38 -4.37 -0.53 5.51
C ASP A 38 -4.12 0.79 4.75
N TRP A 39 -2.95 1.39 4.97
CA TRP A 39 -2.58 2.66 4.35
C TRP A 39 -2.45 2.58 2.82
N ASN A 40 -2.04 1.44 2.25
CA ASN A 40 -1.95 1.31 0.80
C ASN A 40 -3.35 1.38 0.17
N GLN A 41 -4.35 0.74 0.80
CA GLN A 41 -5.74 0.84 0.36
C GLN A 41 -6.25 2.28 0.45
N ARG A 42 -6.02 2.94 1.59
CA ARG A 42 -6.44 4.33 1.79
C ARG A 42 -5.86 5.26 0.72
N ILE A 43 -4.54 5.23 0.51
CA ILE A 43 -3.86 6.12 -0.43
C ILE A 43 -4.21 5.74 -1.87
N THR A 44 -4.52 4.48 -2.16
CA THR A 44 -5.05 4.09 -3.47
C THR A 44 -6.35 4.83 -3.77
N ASP A 45 -7.30 4.84 -2.84
CA ASP A 45 -8.58 5.50 -3.06
C ASP A 45 -8.44 7.04 -3.07
N GLU A 46 -7.56 7.59 -2.23
CA GLU A 46 -7.35 9.04 -2.12
C GLU A 46 -6.45 9.63 -3.21
N CYS A 47 -5.60 8.84 -3.86
CA CYS A 47 -4.59 9.33 -4.82
C CYS A 47 -4.46 8.45 -6.07
N TYR A 48 -4.08 7.18 -5.94
CA TYR A 48 -3.65 6.40 -7.11
C TYR A 48 -4.80 6.10 -8.09
N ALA A 49 -5.94 5.65 -7.57
CA ALA A 49 -7.16 5.47 -8.34
C ALA A 49 -7.73 6.83 -8.78
N ALA A 50 -7.70 7.84 -7.90
CA ALA A 50 -8.20 9.18 -8.20
C ALA A 50 -7.50 9.80 -9.43
N ASN A 51 -6.18 9.62 -9.58
CA ASN A 51 -5.43 10.11 -10.74
C ASN A 51 -5.76 9.39 -12.05
N LEU A 52 -6.23 8.14 -12.03
CA LEU A 52 -6.72 7.45 -13.23
C LEU A 52 -8.03 8.05 -13.76
N ALA A 53 -8.78 8.74 -12.89
CA ALA A 53 -10.09 9.29 -13.19
C ALA A 53 -10.27 10.67 -12.55
N ALA A 54 -9.38 11.61 -12.82
CA ALA A 54 -9.48 12.97 -12.31
C ALA A 54 -10.63 13.72 -12.99
N ARG A 55 -11.47 14.41 -12.21
CA ARG A 55 -12.59 15.20 -12.75
C ARG A 55 -12.10 16.57 -13.21
N ILE A 56 -12.60 17.01 -14.35
CA ILE A 56 -12.55 18.40 -14.78
C ILE A 56 -13.95 18.98 -14.61
N LEU A 57 -14.03 20.07 -13.85
CA LEU A 57 -15.29 20.77 -13.55
C LEU A 57 -15.38 22.06 -14.37
N ASP A 58 -16.61 22.48 -14.67
CA ASP A 58 -16.87 23.84 -15.16
C ASP A 58 -17.13 24.83 -14.00
N GLU A 59 -17.42 26.09 -14.34
CA GLU A 59 -17.67 27.18 -13.38
C GLU A 59 -18.88 26.93 -12.46
N LYS A 60 -19.77 26.01 -12.83
CA LYS A 60 -20.95 25.62 -12.02
C LYS A 60 -20.68 24.38 -11.16
N GLY A 61 -19.45 23.85 -11.18
CA GLY A 61 -19.07 22.62 -10.48
C GLY A 61 -19.56 21.35 -11.17
N GLN A 62 -19.95 21.41 -12.45
CA GLN A 62 -20.42 20.24 -13.20
C GLN A 62 -19.25 19.53 -13.86
N ILE A 63 -19.26 18.20 -13.84
CA ILE A 63 -18.24 17.36 -14.47
C ILE A 63 -18.37 17.47 -15.99
N VAL A 64 -17.33 17.98 -16.63
CA VAL A 64 -17.23 18.09 -18.10
C VAL A 64 -16.29 17.06 -18.71
N ALA A 65 -15.38 16.49 -17.92
CA ALA A 65 -14.53 15.39 -18.34
C ALA A 65 -14.04 14.58 -17.14
N ILE A 66 -13.72 13.31 -17.39
CA ILE A 66 -12.92 12.47 -16.48
C ILE A 66 -11.69 12.03 -17.26
N VAL A 67 -10.51 12.31 -16.72
CA VAL A 67 -9.23 12.13 -17.42
C VAL A 67 -8.24 11.34 -16.60
N ASN A 68 -7.40 10.57 -17.28
CA ASN A 68 -6.30 9.84 -16.66
C ASN A 68 -5.04 10.73 -16.63
N ASN A 69 -4.62 11.16 -15.45
CA ASN A 69 -3.42 11.98 -15.28
C ASN A 69 -2.13 11.23 -15.66
N TYR A 70 -2.06 9.92 -15.46
CA TYR A 70 -0.89 9.11 -15.86
C TYR A 70 -0.67 9.07 -17.38
N SER A 71 -1.65 9.50 -18.17
CA SER A 71 -1.45 9.69 -19.61
C SER A 71 -0.60 10.90 -19.98
N ARG A 72 -0.45 11.84 -19.04
CA ARG A 72 0.25 13.13 -19.23
C ARG A 72 1.43 13.32 -18.27
N LEU A 73 1.39 12.64 -17.13
CA LEU A 73 2.38 12.69 -16.07
C LEU A 73 3.55 11.74 -16.39
N SER A 74 4.80 12.17 -16.14
CA SER A 74 5.91 11.23 -15.99
C SER A 74 5.87 10.65 -14.58
N PHE A 75 6.11 9.36 -14.39
CA PHE A 75 5.97 8.77 -13.06
C PHE A 75 6.93 7.62 -12.83
N ASP A 76 7.19 7.32 -11.56
CA ASP A 76 7.64 6.00 -11.13
C ASP A 76 6.70 5.49 -10.04
N PHE A 77 6.50 4.18 -10.02
CA PHE A 77 5.81 3.50 -8.93
C PHE A 77 6.77 2.47 -8.33
N GLY A 78 6.93 2.53 -7.00
CA GLY A 78 7.80 1.61 -6.29
C GLY A 78 7.39 0.14 -6.44
N PRO A 79 8.34 -0.80 -6.60
CA PRO A 79 8.03 -2.23 -6.78
C PRO A 79 7.23 -2.86 -5.64
N THR A 80 7.42 -2.42 -4.40
CA THR A 80 6.66 -2.87 -3.22
C THR A 80 5.18 -2.51 -3.35
N LEU A 81 4.88 -1.26 -3.73
CA LEU A 81 3.52 -0.78 -3.96
C LEU A 81 2.86 -1.50 -5.15
N LEU A 82 3.57 -1.64 -6.28
CA LEU A 82 3.03 -2.35 -7.45
C LEU A 82 2.75 -3.83 -7.15
N THR A 83 3.56 -4.48 -6.33
CA THR A 83 3.32 -5.86 -5.89
C THR A 83 2.05 -5.96 -5.03
N TRP A 84 1.84 -5.00 -4.12
CA TRP A 84 0.61 -4.95 -3.34
C TRP A 84 -0.61 -4.67 -4.24
N MET A 85 -0.52 -3.71 -5.16
CA MET A 85 -1.63 -3.37 -6.07
C MET A 85 -1.99 -4.52 -7.01
N GLU A 86 -1.01 -5.25 -7.54
CA GLU A 86 -1.24 -6.41 -8.42
C GLU A 86 -2.15 -7.46 -7.75
N ASN A 87 -2.04 -7.64 -6.42
CA ASN A 87 -2.83 -8.61 -5.67
C ASN A 87 -4.13 -8.03 -5.08
N ASN A 88 -4.13 -6.75 -4.66
CA ASN A 88 -5.24 -6.16 -3.89
C ASN A 88 -6.08 -5.16 -4.69
N GLN A 89 -5.52 -4.57 -5.75
CA GLN A 89 -6.14 -3.53 -6.58
C GLN A 89 -5.82 -3.78 -8.08
N PRO A 90 -6.15 -4.96 -8.63
CA PRO A 90 -5.68 -5.40 -9.95
C PRO A 90 -6.14 -4.50 -11.10
N GLU A 91 -7.31 -3.86 -10.98
CA GLU A 91 -7.82 -2.92 -11.98
C GLU A 91 -7.02 -1.61 -12.02
N VAL A 92 -6.71 -1.04 -10.85
CA VAL A 92 -5.87 0.15 -10.73
C VAL A 92 -4.46 -0.16 -11.23
N TYR A 93 -3.90 -1.29 -10.80
CA TYR A 93 -2.60 -1.79 -11.26
C TYR A 93 -2.54 -1.88 -12.79
N ALA A 94 -3.46 -2.62 -13.40
CA ALA A 94 -3.49 -2.80 -14.86
C ALA A 94 -3.62 -1.46 -15.60
N SER A 95 -4.41 -0.53 -15.05
CA SER A 95 -4.63 0.79 -15.63
C SER A 95 -3.36 1.64 -15.59
N ILE A 96 -2.59 1.63 -14.49
CA ILE A 96 -1.29 2.31 -14.38
C ILE A 96 -0.31 1.75 -15.43
N ILE A 97 -0.19 0.41 -15.54
CA ILE A 97 0.70 -0.22 -16.52
C ILE A 97 0.27 0.13 -17.96
N SER A 98 -1.05 0.09 -18.25
CA SER A 98 -1.57 0.44 -19.56
C SER A 98 -1.33 1.92 -19.93
N SER A 99 -1.32 2.81 -18.93
CA SER A 99 -1.06 4.24 -19.12
C SER A 99 0.33 4.50 -19.68
N ASP A 100 1.35 3.71 -19.30
CA ASP A 100 2.66 3.79 -19.94
C ASP A 100 2.56 3.40 -21.43
N ARG A 101 2.05 2.19 -21.68
CA ARG A 101 1.98 1.60 -23.03
C ARG A 101 1.19 2.44 -24.02
N GLU A 102 0.04 2.96 -23.61
CA GLU A 102 -0.87 3.71 -24.48
C GLU A 102 -0.31 5.06 -24.89
N ASN A 103 0.59 5.65 -24.08
CA ASN A 103 1.12 6.98 -24.33
C ASN A 103 2.51 6.98 -25.01
N ILE A 104 3.15 5.81 -25.17
CA ILE A 104 4.41 5.66 -25.92
C ILE A 104 4.32 6.34 -27.31
N ALA A 105 3.22 6.13 -28.03
CA ALA A 105 3.03 6.70 -29.37
C ALA A 105 2.89 8.24 -29.33
N ALA A 106 2.24 8.79 -28.30
CA ALA A 106 2.09 10.23 -28.13
C ALA A 106 3.42 10.92 -27.78
N TYR A 107 4.33 10.18 -27.15
CA TYR A 107 5.66 10.61 -26.72
C TYR A 107 6.78 10.08 -27.62
N SER A 108 6.54 10.02 -28.93
CA SER A 108 7.57 9.72 -29.94
C SER A 108 8.33 8.40 -29.73
N GLY A 109 7.68 7.40 -29.12
CA GLY A 109 8.28 6.10 -28.81
C GLY A 109 8.81 5.95 -27.38
N HIS A 110 8.63 6.96 -26.52
CA HIS A 110 9.11 6.96 -25.14
C HIS A 110 7.96 6.81 -24.13
N GLY A 111 8.07 5.88 -23.19
CA GLY A 111 7.04 5.72 -22.16
C GLY A 111 7.21 6.70 -20.98
N PRO A 112 6.13 7.14 -20.32
CA PRO A 112 6.19 8.03 -19.17
C PRO A 112 6.73 7.40 -17.88
N ALA A 113 6.70 6.06 -17.76
CA ALA A 113 7.14 5.34 -16.57
C ALA A 113 8.67 5.24 -16.48
N LEU A 114 9.22 5.45 -15.28
CA LEU A 114 10.61 5.20 -14.92
C LEU A 114 10.73 3.98 -14.00
N ALA A 115 11.90 3.34 -13.97
CA ALA A 115 12.20 2.35 -12.94
C ALA A 115 12.53 3.05 -11.61
N GLN A 116 12.60 2.28 -10.53
CA GLN A 116 13.05 2.74 -9.22
C GLN A 116 14.03 1.73 -8.64
N ALA A 117 15.00 2.17 -7.84
CA ALA A 117 15.75 1.24 -6.98
C ALA A 117 14.78 0.47 -6.05
N TYR A 118 14.89 -0.87 -6.03
CA TYR A 118 13.76 -1.74 -5.68
C TYR A 118 13.14 -1.53 -4.28
N ASN A 119 13.95 -1.53 -3.22
CA ASN A 119 13.49 -1.41 -1.83
C ASN A 119 13.53 0.04 -1.31
N HIS A 120 13.72 1.02 -2.20
CA HIS A 120 13.82 2.42 -1.82
C HIS A 120 14.88 2.69 -0.72
N ILE A 121 16.06 2.07 -0.85
CA ILE A 121 17.18 2.28 0.08
C ILE A 121 17.96 3.54 -0.31
N ILE A 122 18.61 4.17 0.66
CA ILE A 122 19.52 5.29 0.39
C ILE A 122 20.79 4.77 -0.26
N MET A 123 20.81 4.82 -1.59
CA MET A 123 21.85 4.20 -2.42
C MET A 123 23.26 4.60 -1.98
N PRO A 124 23.60 5.89 -1.75
CA PRO A 124 24.97 6.26 -1.35
C PRO A 124 25.45 5.64 -0.04
N LEU A 125 24.53 5.27 0.85
CA LEU A 125 24.85 4.62 2.12
C LEU A 125 24.89 3.09 2.01
N ALA A 126 24.49 2.50 0.89
CA ALA A 126 24.51 1.07 0.68
C ALA A 126 25.90 0.58 0.24
N ARG A 127 26.23 -0.68 0.55
CA ARG A 127 27.43 -1.33 0.02
C ARG A 127 27.30 -1.48 -1.49
N ARG A 128 28.42 -1.47 -2.22
CA ARG A 128 28.45 -1.60 -3.69
C ARG A 128 27.57 -2.73 -4.22
N GLN A 129 27.68 -3.92 -3.64
CA GLN A 129 26.90 -5.09 -4.07
C GLN A 129 25.40 -4.86 -3.90
N ASP A 130 24.98 -4.19 -2.82
CA ASP A 130 23.59 -3.92 -2.52
C ASP A 130 23.04 -2.85 -3.48
N LYS A 131 23.85 -1.83 -3.83
CA LYS A 131 23.53 -0.88 -4.92
C LYS A 131 23.27 -1.61 -6.24
N GLU A 132 24.16 -2.54 -6.63
CA GLU A 132 24.00 -3.35 -7.85
C GLU A 132 22.71 -4.17 -7.81
N THR A 133 22.44 -4.87 -6.70
CA THR A 133 21.19 -5.62 -6.50
C THR A 133 19.95 -4.74 -6.65
N GLN A 134 19.91 -3.55 -6.05
CA GLN A 134 18.74 -2.66 -6.15
C GLN A 134 18.46 -2.18 -7.58
N VAL A 135 19.51 -1.88 -8.35
CA VAL A 135 19.39 -1.48 -9.76
C VAL A 135 18.91 -2.67 -10.60
N VAL A 136 19.51 -3.85 -10.43
CA VAL A 136 19.11 -5.06 -11.16
C VAL A 136 17.66 -5.45 -10.86
N TRP A 137 17.26 -5.44 -9.59
CA TRP A 137 15.89 -5.75 -9.18
C TRP A 137 14.90 -4.70 -9.69
N GLY A 138 15.24 -3.41 -9.61
CA GLY A 138 14.40 -2.33 -10.14
C GLY A 138 14.14 -2.46 -11.65
N ILE A 139 15.19 -2.78 -12.42
CA ILE A 139 15.08 -3.02 -13.86
C ILE A 139 14.26 -4.28 -14.16
N ALA A 140 14.49 -5.37 -13.43
CA ALA A 140 13.77 -6.62 -13.65
C ALA A 140 12.29 -6.50 -13.31
N ASP A 141 11.92 -5.83 -12.23
CA ASP A 141 10.52 -5.53 -11.88
C ASP A 141 9.88 -4.66 -12.98
N PHE A 142 10.54 -3.58 -13.39
CA PHE A 142 10.05 -2.71 -14.45
C PHE A 142 9.78 -3.49 -15.76
N ARG A 143 10.74 -4.31 -16.21
CA ARG A 143 10.59 -5.14 -17.42
C ARG A 143 9.41 -6.10 -17.32
N ARG A 144 9.22 -6.74 -16.15
CA ARG A 144 8.12 -7.68 -15.91
C ARG A 144 6.77 -7.02 -16.09
N ARG A 145 6.62 -5.77 -15.61
CA ARG A 145 5.34 -5.07 -15.56
C ARG A 145 5.06 -4.29 -16.84
N PHE A 146 5.99 -3.44 -17.25
CA PHE A 146 5.81 -2.51 -18.37
C PHE A 146 6.22 -3.11 -19.73
N GLY A 147 6.88 -4.27 -19.75
CA GLY A 147 7.20 -5.00 -20.99
C GLY A 147 8.26 -4.32 -21.87
N ARG A 148 9.00 -3.34 -21.35
CA ARG A 148 10.08 -2.62 -22.06
C ARG A 148 11.28 -2.37 -21.15
N GLN A 149 12.38 -1.92 -21.73
CA GLN A 149 13.53 -1.42 -20.96
C GLN A 149 13.20 -0.07 -20.32
N PRO A 150 13.55 0.16 -19.04
CA PRO A 150 13.49 1.49 -18.46
C PRO A 150 14.59 2.36 -19.07
N GLU A 151 14.23 3.59 -19.45
CA GLU A 151 15.20 4.57 -19.96
C GLU A 151 15.81 5.41 -18.83
N GLY A 152 15.03 5.66 -17.79
CA GLY A 152 15.45 6.35 -16.58
C GLY A 152 15.10 5.56 -15.32
N MET A 153 15.74 5.94 -14.23
CA MET A 153 15.48 5.37 -12.91
C MET A 153 15.43 6.47 -11.84
N TRP A 154 14.41 6.42 -10.99
CA TRP A 154 14.30 7.24 -9.79
C TRP A 154 15.21 6.70 -8.69
N LEU A 155 16.03 7.59 -8.13
CA LEU A 155 16.85 7.32 -6.95
C LEU A 155 16.04 7.65 -5.70
N PRO A 156 15.96 6.74 -4.71
CA PRO A 156 15.26 6.98 -3.46
C PRO A 156 15.74 8.27 -2.80
N GLU A 157 14.81 9.18 -2.53
CA GLU A 157 15.11 10.50 -1.95
C GLU A 157 16.04 11.37 -2.81
N THR A 158 16.10 11.08 -4.11
CA THR A 158 17.13 11.54 -5.05
C THR A 158 18.56 11.38 -4.52
N ALA A 159 18.77 10.45 -3.58
CA ALA A 159 20.05 10.29 -2.91
C ALA A 159 21.09 9.74 -3.88
N VAL A 160 22.19 10.49 -4.09
CA VAL A 160 23.10 10.26 -5.21
C VAL A 160 24.59 10.34 -4.83
N ASP A 161 25.37 9.46 -5.45
CA ASP A 161 26.83 9.49 -5.54
C ASP A 161 27.27 8.97 -6.92
N LEU A 162 28.52 9.20 -7.30
CA LEU A 162 29.08 8.78 -8.58
C LEU A 162 29.10 7.26 -8.73
N GLU A 163 29.27 6.50 -7.65
CA GLU A 163 29.22 5.03 -7.71
C GLU A 163 27.84 4.53 -8.13
N THR A 164 26.77 5.10 -7.57
CA THR A 164 25.39 4.74 -7.91
C THR A 164 25.09 5.09 -9.37
N LEU A 165 25.46 6.30 -9.81
CA LEU A 165 25.29 6.71 -11.20
C LEU A 165 26.08 5.83 -12.17
N GLU A 166 27.30 5.42 -11.79
CA GLU A 166 28.12 4.47 -12.54
C GLU A 166 27.46 3.10 -12.64
N ILE A 167 26.88 2.58 -11.56
CA ILE A 167 26.13 1.32 -11.59
C ILE A 167 24.92 1.44 -12.53
N MET A 168 24.13 2.52 -12.42
CA MET A 168 22.97 2.76 -13.30
C MET A 168 23.36 2.81 -14.78
N ALA A 169 24.40 3.56 -15.14
CA ALA A 169 24.91 3.63 -16.51
C ALA A 169 25.50 2.29 -16.99
N ASN A 170 25.97 1.44 -16.07
CA ASN A 170 26.41 0.09 -16.39
C ASN A 170 25.26 -0.88 -16.71
N HIS A 171 24.05 -0.55 -16.28
CA HIS A 171 22.82 -1.28 -16.60
C HIS A 171 21.93 -0.54 -17.63
N ASP A 172 22.54 0.27 -18.50
CA ASP A 172 21.90 0.97 -19.61
C ASP A 172 20.79 1.98 -19.22
N ILE A 173 20.78 2.44 -17.96
CA ILE A 173 19.95 3.58 -17.56
C ILE A 173 20.56 4.86 -18.13
N LYS A 174 19.76 5.63 -18.86
CA LYS A 174 20.20 6.83 -19.58
C LYS A 174 20.15 8.09 -18.73
N PHE A 175 19.19 8.19 -17.81
CA PHE A 175 19.01 9.41 -17.02
C PHE A 175 18.39 9.19 -15.63
N THR A 176 18.50 10.21 -14.78
CA THR A 176 17.74 10.37 -13.54
C THR A 176 17.37 11.84 -13.30
N ILE A 177 16.55 12.10 -12.28
CA ILE A 177 16.06 13.44 -11.89
C ILE A 177 16.61 13.75 -10.48
N LEU A 178 17.20 14.93 -10.30
CA LEU A 178 17.80 15.38 -9.05
C LEU A 178 17.31 16.78 -8.66
N SER A 179 17.58 17.17 -7.41
CA SER A 179 17.40 18.55 -6.95
C SER A 179 18.52 19.46 -7.45
N PRO A 180 18.25 20.73 -7.79
CA PRO A 180 19.29 21.67 -8.26
C PRO A 180 20.44 21.87 -7.26
N HIS A 181 20.22 21.75 -5.95
CA HIS A 181 21.30 21.85 -4.96
C HIS A 181 22.27 20.66 -4.99
N GLN A 182 21.93 19.59 -5.71
CA GLN A 182 22.79 18.42 -5.88
C GLN A 182 23.75 18.58 -7.06
N ALA A 183 23.64 19.65 -7.86
CA ALA A 183 24.70 20.06 -8.77
C ALA A 183 25.80 20.76 -7.96
N ALA A 184 27.06 20.35 -8.15
CA ALA A 184 28.22 21.01 -7.56
C ALA A 184 28.76 22.10 -8.50
N ARG A 185 28.96 21.76 -9.77
CA ARG A 185 29.44 22.69 -10.81
C ARG A 185 29.05 22.20 -12.20
N PHE A 186 28.99 23.12 -13.15
CA PHE A 186 28.61 22.83 -14.54
C PHE A 186 29.49 23.59 -15.54
N ARG A 187 29.50 23.17 -16.80
CA ARG A 187 30.18 23.92 -17.88
C ARG A 187 29.48 23.79 -19.22
N PRO A 188 29.50 24.84 -20.06
CA PRO A 188 29.09 24.74 -21.46
C PRO A 188 30.13 23.96 -22.29
N PRO A 189 29.78 23.54 -23.52
CA PRO A 189 30.71 22.91 -24.45
C PRO A 189 32.03 23.69 -24.59
N GLY A 190 33.15 23.07 -24.25
CA GLY A 190 34.48 23.69 -24.32
C GLY A 190 34.73 24.84 -23.34
N GLY A 191 33.81 25.09 -22.40
CA GLY A 191 33.92 26.15 -21.39
C GLY A 191 34.64 25.71 -20.11
N THR A 192 34.79 26.67 -19.20
CA THR A 192 35.30 26.45 -17.85
C THR A 192 34.20 26.00 -16.90
N TRP A 193 34.57 25.28 -15.85
CA TRP A 193 33.65 24.92 -14.77
C TRP A 193 33.16 26.15 -13.99
N ILE A 194 31.87 26.16 -13.67
CA ILE A 194 31.15 27.20 -12.94
C ILE A 194 30.45 26.52 -11.76
N GLU A 195 30.70 27.00 -10.55
CA GLU A 195 30.01 26.50 -9.34
C GLU A 195 28.49 26.65 -9.49
N ALA A 196 27.77 25.58 -9.16
CA ALA A 196 26.31 25.59 -9.18
C ALA A 196 25.81 26.38 -7.96
N GLY A 197 25.38 27.61 -8.21
CA GLY A 197 24.74 28.46 -7.20
C GLY A 197 23.21 28.36 -7.24
N ARG A 198 22.55 29.25 -6.50
CA ARG A 198 21.08 29.39 -6.50
C ARG A 198 20.46 29.65 -7.88
N ASN A 199 21.26 30.12 -8.82
CA ASN A 199 20.85 30.45 -10.19
C ASN A 199 21.23 29.35 -11.20
N PHE A 200 21.52 28.13 -10.73
CA PHE A 200 21.77 26.99 -11.61
C PHE A 200 20.60 26.78 -12.58
N ASP A 201 20.91 26.63 -13.87
CA ASP A 201 19.88 26.57 -14.91
C ASP A 201 19.25 25.18 -14.99
N THR A 202 18.03 25.04 -14.48
CA THR A 202 17.25 23.79 -14.50
C THR A 202 16.43 23.61 -15.78
N SER A 203 16.55 24.51 -16.76
CA SER A 203 15.75 24.47 -18.00
C SER A 203 16.37 23.62 -19.12
N ARG A 204 17.33 22.75 -18.79
CA ARG A 204 18.00 21.84 -19.72
C ARG A 204 18.48 20.56 -19.02
N ALA A 205 18.80 19.56 -19.82
CA ALA A 205 19.49 18.35 -19.36
C ALA A 205 21.00 18.56 -19.35
N TYR A 206 21.71 17.88 -18.44
CA TYR A 206 23.17 17.93 -18.35
C TYR A 206 23.78 16.55 -18.47
N ASN A 207 24.97 16.47 -19.05
CA ASN A 207 25.77 15.26 -19.12
C ASN A 207 26.69 15.15 -17.89
N CYS A 208 26.55 14.07 -17.12
CA CYS A 208 27.48 13.74 -16.05
C CYS A 208 28.48 12.70 -16.55
N ARG A 209 29.76 13.09 -16.64
CA ARG A 209 30.85 12.18 -17.00
C ARG A 209 31.26 11.36 -15.78
N LEU A 210 31.20 10.05 -15.92
CA LEU A 210 31.45 9.11 -14.82
C LEU A 210 32.93 8.68 -14.80
N PRO A 211 33.48 8.31 -13.63
CA PRO A 211 34.90 7.99 -13.49
C PRO A 211 35.41 6.90 -14.43
N LYS A 212 34.58 5.92 -14.83
CA LYS A 212 34.98 4.84 -15.75
C LYS A 212 34.72 5.16 -17.23
N GLY A 213 34.40 6.41 -17.55
CA GLY A 213 34.27 6.90 -18.92
C GLY A 213 32.88 6.75 -19.55
N LYS A 214 31.92 6.17 -18.82
CA LYS A 214 30.50 6.26 -19.20
C LYS A 214 29.93 7.63 -18.86
N ASN A 215 28.76 7.90 -19.41
CA ASN A 215 28.02 9.14 -19.22
C ASN A 215 26.59 8.80 -18.78
N ILE A 216 26.01 9.65 -17.93
CA ILE A 216 24.59 9.61 -17.59
C ILE A 216 24.00 11.01 -17.64
N THR A 217 22.79 11.15 -18.17
CA THR A 217 22.11 12.43 -18.24
C THR A 217 21.41 12.74 -16.92
N LEU A 218 21.57 13.97 -16.42
CA LEU A 218 20.90 14.45 -15.21
C LEU A 218 19.92 15.56 -15.58
N PHE A 219 18.67 15.38 -15.14
CA PHE A 219 17.64 16.40 -15.13
C PHE A 219 17.54 17.02 -13.73
N PHE A 220 17.26 18.31 -13.66
CA PHE A 220 17.09 19.01 -12.38
C PHE A 220 15.73 19.67 -12.33
N TYR A 221 14.95 19.42 -11.26
CA TYR A 221 13.64 20.02 -11.12
C TYR A 221 13.71 21.48 -10.69
N HIS A 222 12.63 22.22 -10.92
CA HIS A 222 12.49 23.61 -10.48
C HIS A 222 12.10 23.63 -9.00
N GLU A 223 13.03 24.05 -8.14
CA GLU A 223 12.91 23.96 -6.68
C GLU A 223 11.65 24.65 -6.15
N SER A 224 11.44 25.93 -6.47
CA SER A 224 10.32 26.70 -5.93
C SER A 224 8.95 26.24 -6.45
N LEU A 225 8.88 25.68 -7.66
CA LEU A 225 7.64 25.13 -8.20
C LEU A 225 7.32 23.81 -7.51
N SER A 226 8.30 22.93 -7.39
CA SER A 226 8.13 21.63 -6.73
C SER A 226 7.77 21.79 -5.25
N ARG A 227 8.43 22.73 -4.54
CA ARG A 227 8.06 23.11 -3.18
C ARG A 227 6.65 23.71 -3.11
N GLY A 228 6.29 24.56 -4.07
CA GLY A 228 4.97 25.18 -4.16
C GLY A 228 3.85 24.15 -4.30
N VAL A 229 4.06 23.15 -5.15
CA VAL A 229 3.16 22.00 -5.35
C VAL A 229 3.04 21.16 -4.08
N ALA A 230 4.17 20.82 -3.44
CA ALA A 230 4.18 19.92 -2.29
C ALA A 230 3.69 20.57 -0.98
N PHE A 231 4.00 21.85 -0.72
CA PHE A 231 3.86 22.43 0.63
C PHE A 231 3.19 23.82 0.69
N GLU A 232 3.05 24.55 -0.42
CA GLU A 232 2.56 25.95 -0.39
C GLU A 232 1.15 26.12 -1.00
N GLY A 233 0.43 25.02 -1.21
CA GLY A 233 -0.96 25.05 -1.67
C GLY A 233 -1.15 25.42 -3.14
N LEU A 234 -0.11 25.28 -3.98
CA LEU A 234 -0.21 25.58 -5.42
C LEU A 234 -1.24 24.69 -6.14
N LEU A 235 -1.56 23.52 -5.58
CA LEU A 235 -2.61 22.61 -6.05
C LEU A 235 -4.04 23.00 -5.62
N HIS A 236 -4.25 24.20 -5.05
CA HIS A 236 -5.60 24.68 -4.76
C HIS A 236 -6.46 24.84 -6.03
N SER A 237 -5.86 25.19 -7.17
CA SER A 237 -6.54 25.20 -8.46
C SER A 237 -5.56 24.94 -9.61
N GLY A 238 -6.05 24.34 -10.70
CA GLY A 238 -5.22 24.09 -11.89
C GLY A 238 -4.76 25.37 -12.58
N ASP A 239 -5.55 26.45 -12.49
CA ASP A 239 -5.18 27.76 -13.01
C ASP A 239 -3.97 28.35 -12.27
N SER A 240 -3.90 28.17 -10.94
CA SER A 240 -2.77 28.63 -10.12
C SER A 240 -1.48 27.90 -10.51
N LEU A 241 -1.54 26.57 -10.63
CA LEU A 241 -0.40 25.76 -11.05
C LEU A 241 0.05 26.12 -12.48
N ALA A 242 -0.88 26.16 -13.44
CA ALA A 242 -0.56 26.48 -14.83
C ALA A 242 0.00 27.91 -14.97
N GLY A 243 -0.60 28.89 -14.28
CA GLY A 243 -0.12 30.27 -14.25
C GLY A 243 1.32 30.36 -13.74
N ARG A 244 1.63 29.68 -12.64
CA ARG A 244 2.97 29.68 -12.05
C ARG A 244 4.01 29.02 -12.95
N ILE A 245 3.63 27.95 -13.64
CA ILE A 245 4.48 27.32 -14.67
C ILE A 245 4.72 28.30 -15.83
N LEU A 246 3.68 29.00 -16.30
CA LEU A 246 3.78 29.96 -17.41
C LEU A 246 4.68 31.16 -17.08
N GLU A 247 4.62 31.66 -15.85
CA GLU A 247 5.51 32.73 -15.32
C GLU A 247 7.00 32.34 -15.38
N THR A 248 7.31 31.04 -15.37
CA THR A 248 8.69 30.55 -15.35
C THR A 248 9.37 30.63 -16.73
N TYR A 249 8.59 30.74 -17.83
CA TYR A 249 9.13 30.84 -19.20
C TYR A 249 9.45 32.29 -19.64
N VAL A 250 9.35 33.29 -18.77
CA VAL A 250 9.52 34.71 -19.16
C VAL A 250 11.00 35.04 -19.49
N PRO A 251 11.29 35.82 -20.57
CA PRO A 251 12.65 36.08 -21.10
C PRO A 251 13.61 36.81 -20.12
N PRO A 252 14.95 36.77 -20.33
CA PRO A 252 15.58 37.12 -21.63
C PRO A 252 16.18 35.98 -22.47
N GLU A 253 16.37 34.77 -21.95
CA GLU A 253 17.14 33.72 -22.67
C GLU A 253 16.49 32.33 -22.55
N GLY A 254 15.80 31.90 -23.62
CA GLY A 254 15.77 30.50 -24.09
C GLY A 254 15.34 29.35 -23.16
N LYS A 255 14.67 29.59 -22.03
CA LYS A 255 14.18 28.50 -21.16
C LYS A 255 13.02 27.79 -21.84
N ASN A 256 13.29 26.64 -22.45
CA ASN A 256 12.26 25.85 -23.14
C ASN A 256 11.77 24.66 -22.31
N LEU A 257 12.34 24.39 -21.11
CA LEU A 257 11.92 23.28 -20.25
C LEU A 257 11.65 23.74 -18.82
N VAL A 258 10.54 23.28 -18.24
CA VAL A 258 10.28 23.29 -16.79
C VAL A 258 10.06 21.86 -16.31
N ILE A 259 10.71 21.49 -15.22
CA ILE A 259 10.55 20.18 -14.59
C ILE A 259 10.01 20.40 -13.17
N ILE A 260 8.95 19.69 -12.81
CA ILE A 260 8.43 19.59 -11.45
C ILE A 260 8.62 18.13 -11.02
N ALA A 261 9.15 17.90 -9.82
CA ALA A 261 9.25 16.56 -9.24
C ALA A 261 8.80 16.61 -7.78
N THR A 262 7.84 15.75 -7.42
CA THR A 262 7.31 15.64 -6.05
C THR A 262 6.97 14.18 -5.74
N ASP A 263 6.76 13.87 -4.46
CA ASP A 263 6.01 12.67 -4.09
C ASP A 263 4.66 12.69 -4.81
N GLY A 264 4.30 11.57 -5.41
CA GLY A 264 3.10 11.41 -6.23
C GLY A 264 1.81 11.48 -5.39
N GLU A 265 1.91 11.08 -4.12
CA GLU A 265 0.85 11.19 -3.09
C GLU A 265 0.42 12.65 -2.85
N THR A 266 1.20 13.62 -3.31
CA THR A 266 0.84 15.04 -3.36
C THR A 266 -0.43 15.30 -4.19
N TYR A 267 -0.64 14.54 -5.26
CA TYR A 267 -1.79 14.68 -6.16
C TYR A 267 -3.00 13.88 -5.63
N GLY A 268 -3.55 14.28 -4.48
CA GLY A 268 -4.78 13.70 -3.91
C GLY A 268 -4.69 13.41 -2.42
N HIS A 269 -3.66 12.68 -1.97
CA HIS A 269 -3.54 12.27 -0.57
C HIS A 269 -3.05 13.41 0.34
N HIS A 270 -1.91 14.05 0.02
CA HIS A 270 -1.43 15.19 0.81
C HIS A 270 -2.24 16.47 0.54
N HIS A 271 -2.69 16.66 -0.70
CA HIS A 271 -3.60 17.73 -1.09
C HIS A 271 -4.87 17.14 -1.67
N LYS A 272 -5.94 17.16 -0.87
CA LYS A 272 -7.27 16.69 -1.29
C LYS A 272 -7.68 17.39 -2.59
N PHE A 273 -8.06 16.61 -3.60
CA PHE A 273 -8.41 17.06 -4.95
C PHE A 273 -7.23 17.60 -5.78
N GLY A 274 -5.99 17.37 -5.36
CA GLY A 274 -4.79 17.76 -6.10
C GLY A 274 -4.68 17.11 -7.48
N GLU A 275 -5.26 15.92 -7.67
CA GLU A 275 -5.39 15.26 -8.97
C GLU A 275 -6.29 16.04 -9.94
N MET A 276 -7.33 16.71 -9.44
CA MET A 276 -8.22 17.54 -10.25
C MET A 276 -7.53 18.84 -10.66
N ALA A 277 -6.79 19.46 -9.73
CA ALA A 277 -5.97 20.63 -10.05
C ALA A 277 -4.89 20.30 -11.09
N LEU A 278 -4.23 19.15 -10.97
CA LEU A 278 -3.27 18.66 -11.95
C LEU A 278 -3.91 18.45 -13.33
N ALA A 279 -5.08 17.80 -13.37
CA ALA A 279 -5.82 17.56 -14.61
C ALA A 279 -6.18 18.85 -15.33
N GLN A 280 -6.69 19.84 -14.60
CA GLN A 280 -7.04 21.16 -15.14
C GLN A 280 -5.77 21.92 -15.58
N ALA A 281 -4.67 21.85 -14.82
CA ALA A 281 -3.42 22.51 -15.17
C ALA A 281 -2.88 22.02 -16.52
N PHE A 282 -2.93 20.71 -16.80
CA PHE A 282 -2.55 20.17 -18.11
C PHE A 282 -3.37 20.75 -19.26
N ASP A 283 -4.68 20.92 -19.07
CA ASP A 283 -5.56 21.51 -20.09
C ASP A 283 -5.23 22.99 -20.33
N GLN A 284 -4.92 23.76 -19.28
CA GLN A 284 -4.53 25.16 -19.41
C GLN A 284 -3.16 25.31 -20.09
N LEU A 285 -2.20 24.45 -19.75
CA LEU A 285 -0.89 24.42 -20.39
C LEU A 285 -0.99 24.08 -21.88
N HIS A 286 -1.85 23.12 -22.24
CA HIS A 286 -2.13 22.82 -23.64
C HIS A 286 -2.71 24.02 -24.40
N LYS A 287 -3.69 24.73 -23.81
CA LYS A 287 -4.26 25.96 -24.41
C LYS A 287 -3.24 27.09 -24.55
N ALA A 288 -2.22 27.12 -23.70
CA ALA A 288 -1.13 28.09 -23.73
C ALA A 288 0.05 27.68 -24.63
N ASP A 289 -0.10 26.64 -25.45
CA ASP A 289 0.92 26.08 -26.35
C ASP A 289 2.20 25.63 -25.61
N VAL A 290 2.02 25.00 -24.43
CA VAL A 290 3.07 24.30 -23.69
C VAL A 290 2.92 22.80 -23.94
N ARG A 291 3.99 22.16 -24.46
CA ARG A 291 4.04 20.72 -24.66
C ARG A 291 4.36 20.01 -23.34
N VAL A 292 3.41 19.23 -22.85
CA VAL A 292 3.68 18.22 -21.83
C VAL A 292 4.49 17.09 -22.47
N THR A 293 5.62 16.71 -21.87
CA THR A 293 6.55 15.70 -22.38
C THR A 293 7.06 14.80 -21.25
N THR A 294 7.73 13.71 -21.62
CA THR A 294 8.49 12.86 -20.70
C THR A 294 9.99 13.19 -20.80
N PRO A 295 10.82 12.82 -19.80
CA PRO A 295 12.26 13.01 -19.89
C PRO A 295 12.89 12.26 -21.08
N GLY A 296 12.39 11.06 -21.40
CA GLY A 296 12.87 10.26 -22.54
C GLY A 296 12.60 10.94 -23.89
N GLU A 297 11.37 11.42 -24.10
CA GLU A 297 11.04 12.17 -25.31
C GLU A 297 11.87 13.46 -25.41
N TYR A 298 11.95 14.23 -24.32
CA TYR A 298 12.72 15.47 -24.32
C TYR A 298 14.20 15.22 -24.66
N LEU A 299 14.80 14.19 -24.06
CA LEU A 299 16.20 13.81 -24.31
C LEU A 299 16.45 13.41 -25.77
N SER A 300 15.47 12.78 -26.43
CA SER A 300 15.57 12.41 -27.85
C SER A 300 15.59 13.63 -28.78
N LEU A 301 14.88 14.69 -28.40
CA LEU A 301 14.77 15.94 -29.15
C LEU A 301 15.92 16.90 -28.85
N PHE A 302 16.40 16.90 -27.61
CA PHE A 302 17.40 17.84 -27.09
C PHE A 302 18.49 17.09 -26.29
N PRO A 303 19.45 16.44 -26.97
CA PRO A 303 20.60 15.83 -26.30
C PRO A 303 21.40 16.86 -25.48
N PRO A 304 21.92 16.50 -24.28
CA PRO A 304 22.65 17.43 -23.44
C PRO A 304 23.99 17.80 -24.07
N ASP A 305 24.28 19.10 -24.12
CA ASP A 305 25.54 19.68 -24.59
C ASP A 305 26.38 20.24 -23.41
N HIS A 306 25.76 20.52 -22.27
CA HIS A 306 26.42 20.96 -21.04
C HIS A 306 26.85 19.77 -20.18
N GLU A 307 27.90 19.98 -19.40
CA GLU A 307 28.38 19.00 -18.43
C GLU A 307 28.09 19.45 -17.00
N VAL A 308 27.88 18.48 -16.11
CA VAL A 308 27.66 18.72 -14.67
C VAL A 308 28.46 17.72 -13.83
N GLU A 309 28.95 18.19 -12.70
CA GLU A 309 29.42 17.37 -11.58
C GLU A 309 28.44 17.51 -10.42
N ILE A 310 28.14 16.38 -9.77
CA ILE A 310 27.21 16.34 -8.63
C ILE A 310 27.92 16.60 -7.31
N GLN A 311 27.17 17.02 -6.30
CA GLN A 311 27.58 16.91 -4.91
C GLN A 311 27.37 15.45 -4.45
N GLU A 312 28.47 14.77 -4.13
CA GLU A 312 28.46 13.40 -3.60
C GLU A 312 27.67 13.29 -2.29
N ASN A 313 26.99 12.16 -2.08
CA ASN A 313 26.24 11.86 -0.86
C ASN A 313 25.19 12.93 -0.53
N SER A 314 24.55 13.49 -1.57
CA SER A 314 23.47 14.47 -1.46
C SER A 314 22.10 13.81 -1.65
N ALA A 315 21.03 14.46 -1.17
CA ALA A 315 19.64 14.02 -1.33
C ALA A 315 18.71 15.25 -1.39
N TRP A 316 17.49 15.13 -1.93
CA TRP A 316 16.56 16.26 -2.05
C TRP A 316 15.96 16.71 -0.72
N SER A 317 15.81 15.80 0.23
CA SER A 317 14.99 15.96 1.44
C SER A 317 15.84 16.16 2.70
N CYS A 318 17.15 16.34 2.53
CA CYS A 318 18.09 16.64 3.61
C CYS A 318 19.19 17.61 3.16
N ASN A 319 19.24 18.78 3.79
CA ASN A 319 20.26 19.80 3.53
C ASN A 319 21.68 19.38 3.99
N HIS A 320 21.78 18.29 4.75
CA HIS A 320 23.04 17.73 5.25
C HIS A 320 23.46 16.48 4.44
N GLY A 321 22.99 16.35 3.20
CA GLY A 321 23.27 15.23 2.33
C GLY A 321 22.44 14.00 2.67
N VAL A 322 23.08 12.90 3.04
CA VAL A 322 22.39 11.65 3.43
C VAL A 322 22.30 11.42 4.94
N GLU A 323 22.64 12.43 5.75
CA GLU A 323 22.73 12.30 7.21
C GLU A 323 21.38 12.01 7.89
N ARG A 324 20.25 12.37 7.27
CA ARG A 324 18.91 11.99 7.75
C ARG A 324 18.77 10.47 7.94
N TRP A 325 19.49 9.65 7.19
CA TRP A 325 19.39 8.18 7.26
C TRP A 325 20.64 7.51 7.87
N ARG A 326 21.51 8.30 8.51
CA ARG A 326 22.78 7.82 9.08
C ARG A 326 23.02 8.30 10.52
N SER A 327 22.71 9.55 10.82
CA SER A 327 23.06 10.21 12.08
C SER A 327 21.88 10.95 12.69
N GLY A 328 22.10 11.60 13.84
CA GLY A 328 21.13 12.45 14.54
C GLY A 328 20.83 13.77 13.82
N CYS A 329 20.77 13.77 12.49
CA CYS A 329 20.50 14.94 11.68
C CYS A 329 19.21 15.62 12.14
N CYS A 330 19.23 16.95 12.29
CA CYS A 330 18.10 17.73 12.80
C CYS A 330 16.88 17.76 11.86
N CYS A 331 17.00 17.21 10.64
CA CYS A 331 15.91 17.10 9.68
C CYS A 331 14.80 16.19 10.23
N ASN A 332 13.59 16.72 10.31
CA ASN A 332 12.39 16.06 10.85
C ASN A 332 11.18 16.51 10.02
N THR A 333 10.00 15.96 10.32
CA THR A 333 8.75 16.30 9.60
C THR A 333 8.10 17.61 10.07
N GLY A 334 8.62 18.21 11.15
CA GLY A 334 8.09 19.42 11.76
C GLY A 334 6.91 19.18 12.71
N GLN A 335 6.43 17.94 12.85
CA GLN A 335 5.27 17.61 13.69
C GLN A 335 5.57 17.71 15.20
N HIS A 336 6.83 17.44 15.60
CA HIS A 336 7.22 17.41 17.01
C HIS A 336 8.45 18.30 17.31
N PRO A 337 8.26 19.61 17.58
CA PRO A 337 9.35 20.59 17.75
C PRO A 337 10.35 20.31 18.89
N GLY A 338 10.05 19.41 19.82
CA GLY A 338 10.91 19.05 20.96
C GLY A 338 11.62 17.70 20.84
N TRP A 339 11.39 16.96 19.75
CA TRP A 339 11.96 15.63 19.56
C TRP A 339 13.37 15.71 18.95
N ASN A 340 14.22 14.77 19.31
CA ASN A 340 15.55 14.61 18.72
C ASN A 340 15.60 13.37 17.83
N GLN A 341 16.64 13.29 17.00
CA GLN A 341 16.80 12.25 15.99
C GLN A 341 17.99 11.33 16.26
N ASP A 342 18.53 11.35 17.49
CA ASP A 342 19.75 10.62 17.85
C ASP A 342 19.59 9.11 17.73
N TRP A 343 18.36 8.61 17.80
CA TRP A 343 18.00 7.20 17.64
C TRP A 343 18.38 6.61 16.26
N ARG A 344 18.51 7.46 15.23
CA ARG A 344 18.85 7.03 13.87
C ARG A 344 20.24 6.40 13.79
N SER A 345 21.20 6.93 14.56
CA SER A 345 22.59 6.45 14.51
C SER A 345 22.76 5.05 15.12
N PRO A 346 22.25 4.73 16.33
CA PRO A 346 22.25 3.37 16.84
C PRO A 346 21.45 2.40 15.99
N LEU A 347 20.28 2.79 15.46
CA LEU A 347 19.52 1.97 14.52
C LEU A 347 20.36 1.62 13.30
N ARG A 348 21.01 2.63 12.71
CA ARG A 348 21.87 2.44 11.54
C ARG A 348 23.02 1.46 11.82
N ARG A 349 23.73 1.64 12.94
CA ARG A 349 24.82 0.73 13.35
C ARG A 349 24.32 -0.71 13.57
N ALA A 350 23.13 -0.88 14.15
CA ALA A 350 22.55 -2.20 14.34
C ALA A 350 22.25 -2.87 12.99
N MET A 351 21.68 -2.14 12.02
CA MET A 351 21.42 -2.65 10.67
C MET A 351 22.70 -2.95 9.88
N ASP A 352 23.72 -2.09 9.98
CA ASP A 352 25.02 -2.33 9.33
C ASP A 352 25.69 -3.60 9.89
N LEU A 353 25.68 -3.79 11.23
CA LEU A 353 26.18 -5.03 11.87
C LEU A 353 25.44 -6.27 11.34
N LEU A 354 24.10 -6.20 11.30
CA LEU A 354 23.27 -7.29 10.78
C LEU A 354 23.65 -7.62 9.33
N SER A 355 23.76 -6.59 8.48
CA SER A 355 24.13 -6.75 7.07
C SER A 355 25.48 -7.43 6.88
N ASP A 356 26.50 -7.01 7.64
CA ASP A 356 27.84 -7.57 7.53
C ASP A 356 27.93 -9.02 8.01
N GLN A 357 27.31 -9.33 9.15
CA GLN A 357 27.30 -10.69 9.71
C GLN A 357 26.50 -11.65 8.82
N LEU A 358 25.34 -11.23 8.32
CA LEU A 358 24.50 -12.10 7.50
C LEU A 358 25.07 -12.29 6.08
N SER A 359 25.77 -11.30 5.53
CA SER A 359 26.50 -11.49 4.27
C SER A 359 27.63 -12.52 4.42
N TYR A 360 28.32 -12.57 5.57
CA TYR A 360 29.31 -13.63 5.83
C TYR A 360 28.67 -15.01 5.89
N VAL A 361 27.52 -15.15 6.58
CA VAL A 361 26.75 -16.41 6.61
C VAL A 361 26.33 -16.82 5.19
N TYR A 362 25.81 -15.86 4.41
CA TYR A 362 25.41 -16.09 3.03
C TYR A 362 26.56 -16.60 2.17
N GLU A 363 27.69 -15.89 2.11
CA GLU A 363 28.84 -16.29 1.29
C GLU A 363 29.41 -17.64 1.74
N LYS A 364 29.54 -17.86 3.06
CA LYS A 364 30.06 -19.12 3.63
C LYS A 364 29.21 -20.32 3.23
N GLU A 365 27.91 -20.26 3.44
CA GLU A 365 27.02 -21.42 3.20
C GLU A 365 26.73 -21.63 1.71
N THR A 366 26.57 -20.55 0.94
CA THR A 366 26.28 -20.68 -0.51
C THR A 366 27.50 -21.05 -1.35
N SER A 367 28.74 -20.74 -0.93
CA SER A 367 29.96 -21.09 -1.68
C SER A 367 30.11 -22.60 -1.96
N ARG A 368 29.47 -23.44 -1.14
CA ARG A 368 29.47 -24.91 -1.28
C ARG A 368 28.34 -25.43 -2.15
N LEU A 369 27.36 -24.59 -2.47
CA LEU A 369 26.11 -24.97 -3.14
C LEU A 369 25.90 -24.26 -4.48
N LEU A 370 26.43 -23.04 -4.66
CA LEU A 370 26.19 -22.17 -5.81
C LEU A 370 27.49 -21.78 -6.53
N GLN A 371 27.44 -21.73 -7.87
CA GLN A 371 28.58 -21.37 -8.73
C GLN A 371 28.97 -19.90 -8.60
N ASN A 372 27.97 -19.03 -8.48
CA ASN A 372 28.15 -17.59 -8.30
C ASN A 372 27.07 -17.06 -7.34
N PRO A 373 27.34 -17.06 -6.02
CA PRO A 373 26.39 -16.59 -5.03
C PRO A 373 25.87 -15.18 -5.28
N ARG A 374 26.75 -14.24 -5.68
CA ARG A 374 26.35 -12.84 -5.92
C ARG A 374 25.38 -12.72 -7.09
N ALA A 375 25.68 -13.35 -8.22
CA ALA A 375 24.78 -13.33 -9.36
C ALA A 375 23.47 -14.10 -9.09
N ALA A 376 23.50 -15.15 -8.26
CA ALA A 376 22.28 -15.82 -7.80
C ALA A 376 21.43 -14.89 -6.92
N ARG A 377 22.04 -14.13 -6.00
CA ARG A 377 21.36 -13.10 -5.20
C ARG A 377 20.68 -12.05 -6.08
N ASP A 378 21.40 -11.49 -7.04
CA ASP A 378 20.86 -10.49 -7.97
C ASP A 378 19.73 -11.07 -8.84
N GLY A 379 19.86 -12.33 -9.27
CA GLY A 379 18.84 -13.04 -10.02
C GLY A 379 17.62 -13.48 -9.19
N TYR A 380 17.64 -13.34 -7.85
CA TYR A 380 16.61 -13.91 -6.98
C TYR A 380 15.22 -13.30 -7.18
N ILE A 381 15.14 -12.11 -7.79
CA ILE A 381 13.88 -11.51 -8.25
C ILE A 381 13.09 -12.42 -9.19
N GLU A 382 13.75 -13.24 -10.00
CA GLU A 382 13.05 -14.24 -10.81
C GLU A 382 12.18 -15.17 -9.95
N VAL A 383 12.65 -15.51 -8.74
CA VAL A 383 11.98 -16.43 -7.81
C VAL A 383 10.93 -15.72 -6.97
N PHE A 384 11.28 -14.63 -6.27
CA PHE A 384 10.30 -14.00 -5.37
C PHE A 384 9.17 -13.29 -6.13
N SER A 385 9.36 -12.93 -7.41
CA SER A 385 8.26 -12.46 -8.28
C SER A 385 7.41 -13.61 -8.86
N ASN A 386 7.90 -14.86 -8.87
CA ASN A 386 7.17 -16.03 -9.33
C ASN A 386 7.67 -17.32 -8.65
N ARG A 387 6.99 -17.75 -7.59
CA ARG A 387 7.36 -18.95 -6.82
C ARG A 387 6.77 -20.26 -7.36
N SER A 388 6.47 -20.34 -8.66
CA SER A 388 6.09 -21.63 -9.28
C SER A 388 7.22 -22.66 -9.16
N LYS A 389 6.85 -23.94 -9.03
CA LYS A 389 7.82 -25.04 -8.86
C LYS A 389 8.79 -25.11 -10.03
N GLU A 390 8.29 -24.86 -11.23
CA GLU A 390 9.05 -24.86 -12.48
C GLU A 390 10.11 -23.76 -12.46
N ASN A 391 9.73 -22.55 -12.03
CA ASN A 391 10.60 -21.39 -11.94
C ASN A 391 11.71 -21.57 -10.90
N ILE A 392 11.35 -22.04 -9.70
CA ILE A 392 12.31 -22.37 -8.63
C ILE A 392 13.31 -23.42 -9.12
N ASN A 393 12.85 -24.52 -9.71
CA ASN A 393 13.75 -25.56 -10.20
C ASN A 393 14.67 -25.05 -11.33
N ARG A 394 14.16 -24.22 -12.24
CA ARG A 394 14.98 -23.60 -13.31
C ARG A 394 16.08 -22.72 -12.70
N PHE A 395 15.72 -21.88 -11.74
CA PHE A 395 16.66 -20.98 -11.06
C PHE A 395 17.74 -21.77 -10.30
N LEU A 396 17.34 -22.75 -9.48
CA LEU A 396 18.29 -23.56 -8.71
C LEU A 396 19.21 -24.36 -9.64
N ASN A 397 18.70 -24.96 -10.71
CA ASN A 397 19.52 -25.69 -11.68
C ASN A 397 20.52 -24.80 -12.42
N ARG A 398 20.20 -23.52 -12.64
CA ARG A 398 21.11 -22.56 -13.28
C ARG A 398 22.32 -22.26 -12.40
N TRP A 399 22.09 -22.06 -11.11
CA TRP A 399 23.11 -21.55 -10.19
C TRP A 399 23.81 -22.62 -9.36
N ALA A 400 23.22 -23.81 -9.20
CA ALA A 400 23.78 -24.85 -8.36
C ALA A 400 25.11 -25.40 -8.92
N LEU A 401 26.06 -25.69 -8.03
CA LEU A 401 27.33 -26.36 -8.38
C LEU A 401 27.11 -27.81 -8.82
N ARG A 402 26.06 -28.44 -8.31
CA ARG A 402 25.67 -29.83 -8.53
C ARG A 402 24.17 -30.00 -8.28
N PRO A 403 23.56 -31.14 -8.66
CA PRO A 403 22.21 -31.46 -8.22
C PRO A 403 22.08 -31.35 -6.70
N LEU A 404 21.13 -30.51 -6.25
CA LEU A 404 20.87 -30.26 -4.83
C LEU A 404 19.84 -31.26 -4.29
N THR A 405 20.10 -31.78 -3.10
CA THR A 405 19.11 -32.52 -2.31
C THR A 405 17.96 -31.62 -1.87
N SER A 406 16.82 -32.19 -1.45
CA SER A 406 15.67 -31.39 -0.97
C SER A 406 16.04 -30.45 0.18
N SER A 407 16.86 -30.92 1.13
CA SER A 407 17.33 -30.09 2.25
C SER A 407 18.23 -28.95 1.77
N GLU A 408 19.16 -29.21 0.85
CA GLU A 408 20.04 -28.16 0.30
C GLU A 408 19.25 -27.11 -0.50
N LYS A 409 18.19 -27.52 -1.21
CA LYS A 409 17.30 -26.57 -1.89
C LYS A 409 16.65 -25.62 -0.90
N PHE A 410 16.15 -26.14 0.23
CA PHE A 410 15.56 -25.32 1.29
C PHE A 410 16.57 -24.36 1.89
N THR A 411 17.79 -24.83 2.17
CA THR A 411 18.89 -23.98 2.68
C THR A 411 19.22 -22.85 1.70
N VAL A 412 19.36 -23.13 0.40
CA VAL A 412 19.63 -22.09 -0.61
C VAL A 412 18.50 -21.06 -0.67
N LEU A 413 17.24 -21.49 -0.72
CA LEU A 413 16.11 -20.56 -0.76
C LEU A 413 16.02 -19.72 0.52
N LYS A 414 16.26 -20.33 1.69
CA LYS A 414 16.28 -19.63 2.98
C LYS A 414 17.41 -18.59 3.06
N LEU A 415 18.59 -18.90 2.54
CA LEU A 415 19.72 -17.95 2.44
C LEU A 415 19.42 -16.78 1.48
N LEU A 416 18.75 -17.05 0.35
CA LEU A 416 18.35 -15.99 -0.59
C LEU A 416 17.24 -15.10 -0.04
N GLU A 417 16.26 -15.66 0.67
CA GLU A 417 15.26 -14.89 1.39
C GLU A 417 15.88 -14.09 2.55
N MET A 418 16.87 -14.63 3.26
CA MET A 418 17.62 -13.87 4.26
C MET A 418 18.23 -12.61 3.66
N GLU A 419 18.96 -12.72 2.54
CA GLU A 419 19.50 -11.54 1.84
C GLU A 419 18.40 -10.58 1.37
N ARG A 420 17.25 -11.10 0.89
CA ARG A 420 16.09 -10.26 0.53
C ARG A 420 15.58 -9.44 1.72
N ARG A 421 15.46 -10.07 2.90
CA ARG A 421 15.03 -9.40 4.13
C ARG A 421 16.04 -8.36 4.61
N VAL A 422 17.34 -8.63 4.47
CA VAL A 422 18.39 -7.63 4.71
C VAL A 422 18.17 -6.41 3.81
N GLN A 423 17.98 -6.60 2.49
CA GLN A 423 17.73 -5.47 1.58
C GLN A 423 16.51 -4.64 2.00
N SER A 424 15.40 -5.29 2.37
CA SER A 424 14.17 -4.61 2.78
C SER A 424 14.30 -3.87 4.13
N ALA A 425 15.19 -4.32 5.03
CA ALA A 425 15.47 -3.65 6.31
C ALA A 425 16.19 -2.29 6.15
N PHE A 426 16.73 -1.98 4.97
CA PHE A 426 17.36 -0.68 4.67
C PHE A 426 16.44 0.32 3.95
N THR A 427 15.14 0.03 3.87
CA THR A 427 14.16 0.96 3.30
C THR A 427 14.23 2.33 3.99
N SER A 428 14.33 3.41 3.21
CA SER A 428 14.60 4.76 3.76
C SER A 428 13.55 5.26 4.77
N CYS A 429 12.28 4.85 4.61
CA CYS A 429 11.18 5.25 5.50
C CYS A 429 11.46 4.95 6.97
N GLY A 430 12.22 3.88 7.28
CA GLY A 430 12.59 3.50 8.65
C GLY A 430 13.47 4.52 9.38
N TRP A 431 13.98 5.55 8.69
CA TRP A 431 14.72 6.66 9.30
C TRP A 431 14.09 8.03 9.02
N PHE A 432 13.10 8.13 8.11
CA PHE A 432 12.66 9.42 7.59
C PHE A 432 11.88 10.25 8.62
N PHE A 433 11.02 9.59 9.39
CA PHE A 433 10.11 10.17 10.37
C PHE A 433 10.81 10.47 11.71
N ASP A 434 10.03 10.94 12.69
CA ASP A 434 10.58 11.60 13.86
C ASP A 434 10.99 10.65 15.00
N ASP A 435 10.56 9.37 14.98
CA ASP A 435 10.81 8.43 16.08
C ASP A 435 10.99 6.96 15.67
N ILE A 436 11.80 6.22 16.44
CA ILE A 436 12.01 4.77 16.28
C ILE A 436 10.77 3.93 16.61
N GLY A 437 9.85 4.44 17.44
CA GLY A 437 8.56 3.83 17.72
C GLY A 437 7.52 4.03 16.63
N GLY A 438 7.84 4.78 15.58
CA GLY A 438 6.98 4.99 14.42
C GLY A 438 6.77 3.69 13.62
N LEU A 439 5.66 3.64 12.88
CA LEU A 439 5.25 2.49 12.08
C LEU A 439 6.37 2.03 11.14
N GLU A 440 6.99 2.96 10.43
CA GLU A 440 8.01 2.70 9.41
C GLU A 440 9.30 2.11 10.00
N SER A 441 9.72 2.62 11.16
CA SER A 441 10.86 2.09 11.92
C SER A 441 10.59 0.65 12.38
N VAL A 442 9.36 0.35 12.82
CA VAL A 442 8.97 -1.00 13.20
C VAL A 442 8.95 -1.94 11.98
N LEU A 443 8.55 -1.48 10.80
CA LEU A 443 8.58 -2.29 9.57
C LEU A 443 10.00 -2.78 9.24
N VAL A 444 11.01 -1.91 9.30
CA VAL A 444 12.40 -2.34 9.05
C VAL A 444 12.93 -3.29 10.13
N LEU A 445 12.49 -3.13 11.39
CA LEU A 445 12.80 -4.07 12.47
C LEU A 445 12.17 -5.45 12.26
N LYS A 446 10.95 -5.53 11.70
CA LYS A 446 10.34 -6.81 11.32
C LYS A 446 11.18 -7.54 10.27
N GLN A 447 11.65 -6.83 9.24
CA GLN A 447 12.51 -7.42 8.20
C GLN A 447 13.84 -7.91 8.78
N ALA A 448 14.48 -7.13 9.65
CA ALA A 448 15.68 -7.52 10.38
C ALA A 448 15.46 -8.78 11.24
N ALA A 449 14.35 -8.85 11.98
CA ALA A 449 14.01 -10.01 12.81
C ALA A 449 13.85 -11.29 12.00
N MET A 450 13.22 -11.21 10.81
CA MET A 450 13.08 -12.36 9.92
C MET A 450 14.44 -12.82 9.37
N ALA A 451 15.33 -11.88 9.02
CA ALA A 451 16.68 -12.21 8.58
C ALA A 451 17.50 -12.92 9.68
N LEU A 452 17.42 -12.41 10.92
CA LEU A 452 18.05 -13.03 12.09
C LEU A 452 17.52 -14.43 12.38
N GLN A 453 16.19 -14.63 12.25
CA GLN A 453 15.58 -15.95 12.42
C GLN A 453 16.12 -16.95 11.39
N PHE A 454 16.19 -16.57 10.11
CA PHE A 454 16.77 -17.45 9.09
C PHE A 454 18.23 -17.79 9.36
N ALA A 455 19.03 -16.82 9.80
CA ALA A 455 20.42 -17.05 10.14
C ALA A 455 20.59 -18.06 11.30
N ALA A 456 19.77 -17.92 12.34
CA ALA A 456 19.74 -18.84 13.48
C ALA A 456 19.35 -20.26 13.05
N GLU A 457 18.33 -20.41 12.20
CA GLU A 457 17.86 -21.70 11.70
C GLU A 457 18.89 -22.41 10.80
N ILE A 458 19.70 -21.65 10.04
CA ILE A 458 20.69 -22.22 9.11
C ILE A 458 21.99 -22.55 9.81
N SER A 459 22.53 -21.61 10.59
CA SER A 459 23.90 -21.70 11.11
C SER A 459 23.97 -22.11 12.58
N GLY A 460 22.86 -22.05 13.32
CA GLY A 460 22.82 -22.23 14.77
C GLY A 460 23.40 -21.05 15.56
N GLU A 461 23.99 -20.07 14.86
CA GLU A 461 24.52 -18.82 15.42
C GLU A 461 23.68 -17.65 14.90
N SER A 462 23.48 -16.63 15.72
CA SER A 462 22.76 -15.41 15.33
C SER A 462 23.42 -14.19 15.95
N PRO A 463 23.63 -13.10 15.18
CA PRO A 463 24.13 -11.84 15.73
C PRO A 463 23.06 -11.08 16.54
N GLU A 464 21.88 -11.69 16.78
CA GLU A 464 20.73 -11.05 17.46
C GLU A 464 21.10 -10.41 18.80
N SER A 465 21.90 -11.04 19.65
CA SER A 465 22.28 -10.45 20.94
C SER A 465 23.06 -9.14 20.76
N GLN A 466 24.05 -9.11 19.86
CA GLN A 466 24.84 -7.90 19.55
C GLN A 466 23.99 -6.84 18.83
N PHE A 467 23.09 -7.28 17.95
CA PHE A 467 22.11 -6.41 17.30
C PHE A 467 21.23 -5.69 18.32
N LEU A 468 20.65 -6.42 19.29
CA LEU A 468 19.80 -5.84 20.33
C LEU A 468 20.56 -4.95 21.30
N GLU A 469 21.83 -5.22 21.56
CA GLU A 469 22.70 -4.33 22.35
C GLU A 469 22.90 -2.98 21.67
N LEU A 470 23.18 -2.95 20.37
CA LEU A 470 23.28 -1.70 19.61
C LEU A 470 21.92 -0.99 19.55
N LEU A 471 20.85 -1.74 19.32
CA LEU A 471 19.50 -1.22 19.19
C LEU A 471 18.97 -0.60 20.50
N ALA A 472 19.44 -1.07 21.67
CA ALA A 472 19.13 -0.47 22.97
C ALA A 472 19.60 1.00 23.09
N GLY A 473 20.59 1.40 22.27
CA GLY A 473 21.04 2.79 22.18
C GLY A 473 20.06 3.71 21.46
N ALA A 474 19.17 3.18 20.62
CA ALA A 474 18.16 3.98 19.92
C ALA A 474 16.98 4.26 20.86
N ARG A 475 16.93 5.44 21.48
CA ARG A 475 15.88 5.81 22.43
C ARG A 475 14.71 6.48 21.72
N SER A 476 13.49 6.04 22.01
CA SER A 476 12.29 6.74 21.57
C SER A 476 12.15 8.06 22.32
N ASN A 477 11.65 9.07 21.61
CA ASN A 477 11.17 10.33 22.15
C ASN A 477 9.90 10.15 23.01
N VAL A 478 9.23 9.00 22.92
CA VAL A 478 8.08 8.62 23.75
C VAL A 478 8.57 7.71 24.88
N PRO A 479 8.62 8.20 26.14
CA PRO A 479 9.22 7.43 27.25
C PRO A 479 8.56 6.07 27.50
N ALA A 480 7.26 5.94 27.24
CA ALA A 480 6.53 4.69 27.41
C ALA A 480 6.96 3.57 26.43
N LEU A 481 7.55 3.92 25.29
CA LEU A 481 8.06 2.95 24.30
C LEU A 481 9.49 2.49 24.60
N GLY A 482 10.25 3.26 25.38
CA GLY A 482 11.61 2.89 25.80
C GLY A 482 12.65 2.98 24.68
N SER A 483 13.46 1.93 24.54
CA SER A 483 14.51 1.81 23.51
C SER A 483 14.05 0.98 22.31
N GLY A 484 14.81 1.01 21.22
CA GLY A 484 14.59 0.16 20.06
C GLY A 484 14.60 -1.33 20.42
N LYS A 485 15.39 -1.74 21.43
CA LYS A 485 15.34 -3.10 21.98
C LYS A 485 13.98 -3.39 22.62
N ASP A 486 13.47 -2.47 23.44
CA ASP A 486 12.16 -2.63 24.09
C ASP A 486 11.04 -2.72 23.05
N ILE A 487 11.10 -1.87 22.01
CA ILE A 487 10.18 -1.90 20.86
C ILE A 487 10.27 -3.23 20.11
N PHE A 488 11.48 -3.72 19.84
CA PHE A 488 11.68 -5.01 19.18
C PHE A 488 11.05 -6.15 19.98
N GLU A 489 11.29 -6.21 21.29
CA GLU A 489 10.75 -7.23 22.18
C GLU A 489 9.21 -7.16 22.30
N GLN A 490 8.64 -5.96 22.34
CA GLN A 490 7.20 -5.77 22.56
C GLN A 490 6.37 -5.85 21.28
N GLN A 491 6.89 -5.37 20.15
CA GLN A 491 6.12 -5.19 18.91
C GLN A 491 6.56 -6.11 17.78
N VAL A 492 7.82 -6.58 17.76
CA VAL A 492 8.36 -7.40 16.66
C VAL A 492 8.43 -8.88 17.05
N ARG A 493 9.04 -9.21 18.20
CA ARG A 493 9.19 -10.61 18.64
C ARG A 493 7.85 -11.36 18.69
N PRO A 494 6.72 -10.79 19.15
CA PRO A 494 5.44 -11.49 19.17
C PRO A 494 4.87 -11.81 17.79
N LEU A 495 5.40 -11.25 16.71
CA LEU A 495 4.99 -11.53 15.33
C LEU A 495 5.75 -12.69 14.70
N GLN A 496 6.91 -13.08 15.28
CA GLN A 496 7.70 -14.21 14.79
C GLN A 496 6.84 -15.47 14.69
N THR A 497 6.90 -16.10 13.52
CA THR A 497 6.03 -17.23 13.18
C THR A 497 6.84 -18.34 12.57
N ASP A 498 6.68 -19.54 13.13
CA ASP A 498 7.18 -20.79 12.59
C ASP A 498 6.03 -21.63 11.99
N LEU A 499 6.37 -22.77 11.39
CA LEU A 499 5.37 -23.67 10.80
C LEU A 499 4.39 -24.22 11.85
N LYS A 500 4.80 -24.32 13.11
CA LYS A 500 3.96 -24.82 14.21
C LYS A 500 2.87 -23.80 14.58
N ARG A 501 3.22 -22.52 14.73
CA ARG A 501 2.29 -21.42 14.94
C ARG A 501 1.36 -21.21 13.75
N ALA A 502 1.85 -21.37 12.52
CA ALA A 502 1.01 -21.38 11.33
C ALA A 502 -0.03 -22.53 11.37
N GLY A 503 0.40 -23.73 11.78
CA GLY A 503 -0.48 -24.87 12.01
C GLY A 503 -1.55 -24.61 13.08
N ALA A 504 -1.17 -23.93 14.16
CA ALA A 504 -2.10 -23.55 15.23
C ALA A 504 -3.18 -22.58 14.72
N ASN A 505 -2.78 -21.56 13.96
CA ASN A 505 -3.70 -20.60 13.34
C ASN A 505 -4.72 -21.28 12.43
N VAL A 506 -4.27 -22.20 11.58
CA VAL A 506 -5.15 -22.95 10.67
C VAL A 506 -6.20 -23.77 11.43
N ILE A 507 -5.79 -24.44 12.51
CA ILE A 507 -6.69 -25.27 13.33
C ILE A 507 -7.66 -24.42 14.13
N ILE A 508 -7.21 -23.29 14.70
CA ILE A 508 -8.08 -22.34 15.40
C ILE A 508 -9.15 -21.79 14.45
N ASN A 509 -8.76 -21.32 13.26
CA ASN A 509 -9.72 -20.86 12.24
C ASN A 509 -10.67 -21.99 11.79
N GLY A 510 -10.17 -23.23 11.76
CA GLY A 510 -10.93 -24.43 11.47
C GLY A 510 -12.14 -24.68 12.37
N LEU A 511 -12.11 -24.18 13.62
CA LEU A 511 -13.22 -24.28 14.58
C LEU A 511 -14.43 -23.43 14.15
N PHE A 512 -14.18 -22.32 13.47
CA PHE A 512 -15.21 -21.36 13.08
C PHE A 512 -15.59 -21.46 11.60
N SER A 513 -14.66 -21.90 10.75
CA SER A 513 -14.88 -22.04 9.31
C SER A 513 -15.59 -23.34 8.93
N LYS A 514 -16.55 -23.22 8.00
CA LYS A 514 -17.19 -24.36 7.31
C LYS A 514 -16.35 -24.90 6.16
N GLN A 515 -15.28 -24.22 5.75
CA GLN A 515 -14.42 -24.64 4.65
C GLN A 515 -13.49 -25.81 5.06
N SER A 516 -13.00 -26.51 4.04
CA SER A 516 -11.94 -27.51 4.19
C SER A 516 -10.69 -26.86 4.78
N LEU A 517 -9.97 -27.60 5.62
CA LEU A 517 -8.63 -27.21 6.08
C LEU A 517 -7.55 -27.38 5.00
N GLN A 518 -7.89 -27.98 3.87
CA GLN A 518 -6.98 -28.00 2.72
C GLN A 518 -7.09 -26.68 1.97
N SER A 519 -6.13 -25.79 2.22
CA SER A 519 -6.08 -24.47 1.60
C SER A 519 -4.66 -23.91 1.57
N THR A 520 -4.49 -22.82 0.82
CA THR A 520 -3.35 -21.93 1.00
C THR A 520 -3.79 -20.86 1.99
N TYR A 521 -2.99 -20.67 3.03
CA TYR A 521 -3.22 -19.76 4.12
C TYR A 521 -2.00 -18.83 4.22
N TYR A 522 -2.12 -17.61 3.70
CA TYR A 522 -0.99 -16.71 3.45
C TYR A 522 0.11 -17.40 2.63
N ILE A 523 1.35 -17.43 3.12
CA ILE A 523 2.47 -18.15 2.52
C ILE A 523 2.56 -19.63 2.91
N PHE A 524 1.54 -20.19 3.57
CA PHE A 524 1.54 -21.58 4.02
C PHE A 524 0.55 -22.40 3.21
N ARG A 525 1.02 -23.47 2.57
CA ARG A 525 0.15 -24.51 2.02
C ARG A 525 -0.13 -25.54 3.11
N VAL A 526 -1.40 -25.82 3.38
CA VAL A 526 -1.80 -26.80 4.39
C VAL A 526 -2.52 -27.98 3.76
N ASN A 527 -2.02 -29.19 4.03
CA ASN A 527 -2.69 -30.44 3.69
C ASN A 527 -3.16 -31.11 4.98
N ALA A 528 -4.47 -31.20 5.17
CA ALA A 528 -5.05 -31.83 6.35
C ALA A 528 -5.47 -33.28 6.05
N THR A 529 -5.21 -34.18 6.99
CA THR A 529 -5.55 -35.62 6.93
C THR A 529 -6.15 -36.09 8.25
N ASN A 530 -7.13 -37.00 8.20
CA ASN A 530 -7.81 -37.55 9.37
C ASN A 530 -8.33 -36.48 10.34
N VAL A 531 -8.96 -35.43 9.79
CA VAL A 531 -9.52 -34.33 10.58
C VAL A 531 -10.95 -34.66 10.99
N THR A 532 -11.22 -34.62 12.28
CA THR A 532 -12.56 -34.76 12.87
C THR A 532 -12.96 -33.42 13.47
N LYS A 533 -14.12 -32.91 13.07
CA LYS A 533 -14.80 -31.78 13.72
C LYS A 533 -15.99 -32.30 14.50
N SER A 534 -16.12 -31.93 15.76
CA SER A 534 -17.27 -32.27 16.61
C SER A 534 -17.85 -31.01 17.25
N ALA A 535 -19.14 -31.04 17.57
CA ALA A 535 -19.80 -29.95 18.29
C ALA A 535 -20.84 -30.51 19.28
N SER A 536 -20.90 -29.92 20.47
CA SER A 536 -21.87 -30.22 21.52
C SER A 536 -22.27 -28.92 22.23
N GLY A 537 -23.47 -28.41 21.94
CA GLY A 537 -23.93 -27.12 22.48
C GLY A 537 -23.02 -25.95 22.04
N MET A 538 -22.41 -25.26 23.02
CA MET A 538 -21.46 -24.17 22.77
C MET A 538 -20.02 -24.65 22.50
N LEU A 539 -19.74 -25.94 22.77
CA LEU A 539 -18.42 -26.53 22.57
C LEU A 539 -18.25 -26.97 21.12
N LYS A 540 -17.14 -26.57 20.53
CA LYS A 540 -16.64 -27.08 19.25
C LYS A 540 -15.26 -27.67 19.47
N THR A 541 -14.97 -28.78 18.82
CA THR A 541 -13.64 -29.39 18.81
C THR A 541 -13.21 -29.70 17.37
N ILE A 542 -11.91 -29.64 17.14
CA ILE A 542 -11.28 -30.07 15.90
C ILE A 542 -10.00 -30.81 16.24
N MET A 543 -9.77 -31.95 15.61
CA MET A 543 -8.57 -32.75 15.81
C MET A 543 -8.14 -33.38 14.51
N GLY A 544 -6.84 -33.60 14.33
CA GLY A 544 -6.34 -34.31 13.17
C GLY A 544 -4.85 -34.18 12.98
N ARG A 545 -4.41 -34.42 11.74
CA ARG A 545 -3.04 -34.21 11.30
C ARG A 545 -3.00 -33.21 10.17
N ILE A 546 -2.01 -32.32 10.22
CA ILE A 546 -1.79 -31.32 9.18
C ILE A 546 -0.33 -31.36 8.74
N GLU A 547 -0.10 -31.18 7.44
CA GLU A 547 1.21 -30.91 6.86
C GLU A 547 1.22 -29.44 6.42
N VAL A 548 2.12 -28.66 7.01
CA VAL A 548 2.26 -27.23 6.74
C VAL A 548 3.54 -27.03 5.95
N THR A 549 3.41 -26.42 4.76
CA THR A 549 4.54 -26.17 3.85
C THR A 549 4.67 -24.69 3.55
N SER A 550 5.84 -24.10 3.78
CA SER A 550 6.14 -22.73 3.35
C SER A 550 6.23 -22.66 1.82
N THR A 551 5.48 -21.77 1.19
CA THR A 551 5.58 -21.49 -0.25
C THR A 551 6.81 -20.64 -0.59
N VAL A 552 7.44 -20.04 0.42
CA VAL A 552 8.64 -19.20 0.31
C VAL A 552 9.90 -20.07 0.26
N THR A 553 10.08 -20.97 1.23
CA THR A 553 11.30 -21.79 1.36
C THR A 553 11.12 -23.23 0.85
N GLY A 554 9.88 -23.70 0.73
CA GLY A 554 9.54 -25.10 0.44
C GLY A 554 9.61 -26.03 1.65
N GLU A 555 10.03 -25.53 2.82
CA GLU A 555 10.11 -26.30 4.06
C GLU A 555 8.73 -26.82 4.47
N SER A 556 8.68 -28.07 4.92
CA SER A 556 7.44 -28.78 5.23
C SER A 556 7.56 -29.57 6.53
N CYS A 557 6.56 -29.46 7.40
CA CYS A 557 6.51 -30.22 8.65
C CYS A 557 5.09 -30.79 8.87
N ARG A 558 5.03 -31.96 9.51
CA ARG A 558 3.78 -32.65 9.86
C ARG A 558 3.51 -32.53 11.34
N PHE A 559 2.30 -32.09 11.66
CA PHE A 559 1.85 -31.90 13.02
C PHE A 559 0.60 -32.72 13.30
N ARG A 560 0.54 -33.25 14.53
CA ARG A 560 -0.72 -33.60 15.18
C ARG A 560 -1.28 -32.35 15.86
N CYS A 561 -2.59 -32.18 15.78
CA CYS A 561 -3.23 -30.98 16.32
C CYS A 561 -4.58 -31.29 16.93
N ALA A 562 -4.92 -30.54 17.97
CA ALA A 562 -6.24 -30.52 18.58
C ALA A 562 -6.59 -29.10 18.99
N ALA A 563 -7.83 -28.66 18.78
CA ALA A 563 -8.32 -27.41 19.34
C ALA A 563 -9.76 -27.56 19.82
N TYR A 564 -10.12 -26.72 20.79
CA TYR A 564 -11.49 -26.56 21.21
C TYR A 564 -11.85 -25.08 21.36
N ALA A 565 -13.13 -24.78 21.16
CA ALA A 565 -13.71 -23.47 21.42
C ALA A 565 -15.00 -23.62 22.22
N TRP A 566 -15.15 -22.82 23.28
CA TRP A 566 -16.41 -22.64 23.98
C TRP A 566 -16.95 -21.24 23.73
N GLY A 567 -18.00 -21.14 22.92
CA GLY A 567 -18.50 -19.85 22.45
C GLY A 567 -17.49 -19.14 21.56
N VAL A 568 -17.17 -17.88 21.88
CA VAL A 568 -16.31 -17.00 21.07
C VAL A 568 -15.08 -16.44 21.80
N ARG A 569 -14.92 -16.74 23.10
CA ARG A 569 -13.83 -16.17 23.93
C ARG A 569 -12.80 -17.21 24.35
N GLU A 570 -13.24 -18.41 24.70
CA GLU A 570 -12.38 -19.48 25.18
C GLU A 570 -11.98 -20.37 24.00
N VAL A 571 -10.77 -20.16 23.47
CA VAL A 571 -10.25 -20.88 22.31
C VAL A 571 -8.83 -21.30 22.58
N HIS A 572 -8.56 -22.60 22.49
CA HIS A 572 -7.24 -23.17 22.69
C HIS A 572 -6.93 -24.24 21.65
N ALA A 573 -5.68 -24.28 21.20
CA ALA A 573 -5.14 -25.26 20.27
C ALA A 573 -3.81 -25.79 20.76
N GLY A 574 -3.61 -27.10 20.67
CA GLY A 574 -2.34 -27.79 20.85
C GLY A 574 -1.81 -28.27 19.51
N VAL A 575 -0.53 -28.01 19.23
CA VAL A 575 0.16 -28.45 18.00
C VAL A 575 1.50 -29.06 18.37
N ALA A 576 1.77 -30.28 17.91
CA ALA A 576 3.03 -30.96 18.16
C ALA A 576 3.46 -31.77 16.93
N ASP A 577 4.76 -32.04 16.81
CA ASP A 577 5.29 -32.82 15.69
C ASP A 577 4.68 -34.23 15.70
N ASP A 578 4.23 -34.71 14.53
CA ASP A 578 3.50 -35.98 14.43
C ASP A 578 4.35 -37.19 14.83
N SER A 579 5.68 -37.05 14.80
CA SER A 579 6.65 -38.09 15.20
C SER A 579 6.79 -38.26 16.72
N THR A 580 6.26 -37.35 17.54
CA THR A 580 6.60 -37.26 18.98
C THR A 580 5.66 -38.03 19.92
N SER A 581 4.56 -38.61 19.43
CA SER A 581 3.60 -39.30 20.30
C SER A 581 2.75 -40.35 19.58
N THR A 582 2.47 -41.45 20.25
CA THR A 582 1.50 -42.48 19.84
C THR A 582 0.09 -42.23 20.40
N ALA A 583 -0.15 -41.10 21.08
CA ALA A 583 -1.43 -40.81 21.72
C ALA A 583 -2.56 -40.75 20.69
N ASN A 584 -3.66 -41.45 21.00
CA ASN A 584 -4.82 -41.55 20.13
C ASN A 584 -5.65 -40.25 20.19
N LEU A 585 -5.75 -39.54 19.07
CA LEU A 585 -6.55 -38.32 18.95
C LEU A 585 -8.04 -38.57 19.22
N ALA A 586 -8.55 -39.79 19.02
CA ALA A 586 -9.94 -40.11 19.33
C ALA A 586 -10.23 -40.08 20.84
N ASP A 587 -9.29 -40.55 21.66
CA ASP A 587 -9.43 -40.58 23.11
C ASP A 587 -9.38 -39.16 23.67
N LEU A 588 -8.46 -38.33 23.17
CA LEU A 588 -8.42 -36.90 23.50
C LEU A 588 -9.72 -36.19 23.10
N ASN A 589 -10.33 -36.53 21.96
CA ASN A 589 -11.61 -35.93 21.55
C ASN A 589 -12.72 -36.28 22.54
N ALA A 590 -12.77 -37.55 22.98
CA ALA A 590 -13.74 -37.99 23.96
C ALA A 590 -13.54 -37.27 25.31
N GLU A 591 -12.28 -37.09 25.75
CA GLU A 591 -11.95 -36.36 26.98
C GLU A 591 -12.34 -34.88 26.91
N LEU A 592 -12.04 -34.18 25.80
CA LEU A 592 -12.43 -32.77 25.65
C LEU A 592 -13.94 -32.58 25.54
N LEU A 593 -14.66 -33.55 24.96
CA LEU A 593 -16.12 -33.56 24.90
C LEU A 593 -16.76 -33.97 26.23
N SER A 594 -16.01 -34.57 27.16
CA SER A 594 -16.49 -34.86 28.50
C SER A 594 -16.64 -33.57 29.32
N GLY A 595 -17.73 -33.45 30.06
CA GLY A 595 -18.13 -32.21 30.76
C GLY A 595 -19.11 -31.35 29.96
N SER A 596 -20.05 -30.71 30.65
CA SER A 596 -21.15 -29.96 30.02
C SER A 596 -21.27 -28.52 30.53
N SER A 597 -20.30 -28.05 31.32
CA SER A 597 -20.36 -26.75 31.98
C SER A 597 -19.13 -25.87 31.71
N GLU A 598 -19.24 -24.56 31.99
CA GLU A 598 -18.09 -23.65 32.07
C GLU A 598 -17.07 -24.08 33.13
N ALA A 599 -17.51 -24.71 34.23
CA ALA A 599 -16.60 -25.10 35.31
C ALA A 599 -15.53 -26.13 34.87
N ASP A 600 -15.73 -26.78 33.72
CA ASP A 600 -14.83 -27.78 33.15
C ASP A 600 -13.68 -27.15 32.30
N PHE A 601 -13.57 -25.82 32.20
CA PHE A 601 -12.53 -25.16 31.40
C PHE A 601 -11.12 -25.47 31.82
N SER A 602 -10.81 -25.30 33.11
CA SER A 602 -9.47 -25.56 33.65
C SER A 602 -9.06 -27.02 33.43
N LEU A 603 -10.03 -27.94 33.46
CA LEU A 603 -9.82 -29.35 33.17
C LEU A 603 -9.45 -29.56 31.69
N ARG A 604 -10.22 -28.98 30.76
CA ARG A 604 -9.94 -29.09 29.31
C ARG A 604 -8.59 -28.49 28.93
N LEU A 605 -8.25 -27.32 29.47
CA LEU A 605 -6.96 -26.69 29.23
C LEU A 605 -5.82 -27.56 29.79
N SER A 606 -6.00 -28.13 30.99
CA SER A 606 -5.05 -29.08 31.58
C SER A 606 -4.86 -30.32 30.72
N THR A 607 -5.96 -30.93 30.25
CA THR A 607 -5.93 -32.08 29.33
C THR A 607 -5.18 -31.74 28.04
N LEU A 608 -5.51 -30.60 27.42
CA LEU A 608 -4.82 -30.17 26.20
C LEU A 608 -3.32 -29.93 26.47
N THR A 609 -2.97 -29.29 27.58
CA THR A 609 -1.58 -29.02 27.99
C THR A 609 -0.79 -30.31 28.23
N GLN A 610 -1.41 -31.33 28.81
CA GLN A 610 -0.80 -32.64 29.01
C GLN A 610 -0.46 -33.33 27.68
N HIS A 611 -1.34 -33.20 26.68
CA HIS A 611 -1.11 -33.79 25.35
C HIS A 611 -0.18 -32.94 24.45
N PHE A 612 -0.03 -31.65 24.72
CA PHE A 612 0.76 -30.71 23.92
C PHE A 612 1.61 -29.79 24.82
N PRO A 613 2.57 -30.33 25.59
CA PRO A 613 3.33 -29.56 26.55
C PRO A 613 4.16 -28.46 25.85
N GLY A 614 4.00 -27.22 26.30
CA GLY A 614 4.73 -26.06 25.75
C GLY A 614 4.36 -25.67 24.32
N SER A 615 3.25 -26.17 23.78
CA SER A 615 2.78 -25.84 22.42
C SER A 615 1.27 -25.63 22.39
N ILE A 616 0.81 -24.80 23.32
CA ILE A 616 -0.58 -24.35 23.45
C ILE A 616 -0.69 -22.92 22.93
N TYR A 617 -1.72 -22.69 22.12
CA TYR A 617 -2.02 -21.43 21.44
C TYR A 617 -3.49 -21.07 21.70
N GLY A 618 -3.82 -19.79 21.68
CA GLY A 618 -5.19 -19.28 21.78
C GLY A 618 -5.41 -18.05 20.90
N LEU A 619 -6.39 -17.22 21.25
CA LEU A 619 -6.72 -16.02 20.48
C LEU A 619 -5.58 -14.98 20.44
N THR A 620 -4.69 -14.98 21.44
CA THR A 620 -3.54 -14.07 21.51
C THR A 620 -2.45 -14.41 20.49
N GLU A 621 -2.34 -15.68 20.07
CA GLU A 621 -1.34 -16.15 19.10
C GLU A 621 -1.85 -16.16 17.65
N LEU A 622 -3.13 -15.81 17.45
CA LEU A 622 -3.69 -15.60 16.12
C LEU A 622 -2.95 -14.49 15.37
N PHE A 623 -2.83 -14.64 14.06
CA PHE A 623 -2.39 -13.61 13.13
C PHE A 623 -3.33 -12.40 13.18
N GLY A 624 -2.84 -11.22 12.79
CA GLY A 624 -3.47 -9.93 13.07
C GLY A 624 -4.90 -9.83 12.53
N ASP A 625 -5.12 -10.19 11.28
CA ASP A 625 -6.45 -10.11 10.65
C ASP A 625 -7.42 -11.14 11.25
N GLU A 626 -6.96 -12.35 11.56
CA GLU A 626 -7.74 -13.36 12.27
C GLU A 626 -8.13 -12.91 13.66
N LYS A 627 -7.18 -12.31 14.38
CA LYS A 627 -7.41 -11.75 15.71
C LYS A 627 -8.43 -10.62 15.62
N ALA A 628 -8.30 -9.72 14.65
CA ALA A 628 -9.24 -8.63 14.41
C ALA A 628 -10.65 -9.18 14.08
N ALA A 629 -10.74 -10.18 13.21
CA ALA A 629 -12.00 -10.85 12.87
C ALA A 629 -12.63 -11.56 14.08
N ALA A 630 -11.83 -12.24 14.91
CA ALA A 630 -12.30 -12.86 16.15
C ALA A 630 -12.85 -11.82 17.12
N VAL A 631 -12.15 -10.70 17.32
CA VAL A 631 -12.60 -9.57 18.15
C VAL A 631 -13.89 -8.97 17.59
N GLN A 632 -13.97 -8.71 16.29
CA GLN A 632 -15.17 -8.19 15.64
C GLN A 632 -16.37 -9.11 15.83
N ASN A 633 -16.19 -10.44 15.75
CA ASN A 633 -17.26 -11.40 16.02
C ASN A 633 -17.74 -11.35 17.48
N ILE A 634 -16.82 -11.24 18.45
CA ILE A 634 -17.16 -11.09 19.87
C ILE A 634 -17.96 -9.79 20.11
N VAL A 635 -17.52 -8.70 19.48
CA VAL A 635 -18.19 -7.39 19.55
C VAL A 635 -19.57 -7.45 18.89
N ALA A 636 -19.69 -8.04 17.69
CA ALA A 636 -20.95 -8.15 16.96
C ALA A 636 -22.04 -8.89 17.75
N VAL A 637 -21.71 -10.00 18.42
CA VAL A 637 -22.66 -10.72 19.28
C VAL A 637 -23.13 -9.84 20.44
N THR A 638 -22.23 -9.04 21.01
CA THR A 638 -22.55 -8.10 22.09
C THR A 638 -23.44 -6.96 21.58
N LEU A 639 -23.12 -6.39 20.42
CA LEU A 639 -23.89 -5.33 19.77
C LEU A 639 -25.29 -5.79 19.36
N GLN A 640 -25.46 -7.03 18.87
CA GLN A 640 -26.79 -7.58 18.56
C GLN A 640 -27.69 -7.68 19.80
N ARG A 641 -27.11 -8.02 20.97
CA ARG A 641 -27.87 -8.05 22.23
C ARG A 641 -28.26 -6.63 22.65
N ALA A 642 -27.35 -5.67 22.55
CA ALA A 642 -27.63 -4.27 22.82
C ALA A 642 -28.71 -3.72 21.88
N GLU A 643 -28.64 -4.01 20.57
CA GLU A 643 -29.64 -3.60 19.60
C GLU A 643 -31.03 -4.14 19.94
N LYS A 644 -31.15 -5.43 20.27
CA LYS A 644 -32.44 -6.01 20.68
C LYS A 644 -33.02 -5.30 21.91
N ALA A 645 -32.18 -4.87 22.84
CA ALA A 645 -32.63 -4.11 24.02
C ALA A 645 -33.10 -2.70 23.63
N HIS A 646 -32.30 -1.96 22.86
CA HIS A 646 -32.68 -0.62 22.37
C HIS A 646 -33.95 -0.65 21.50
N ARG A 647 -34.11 -1.69 20.66
CA ARG A 647 -35.29 -1.85 19.80
C ARG A 647 -36.57 -2.07 20.60
N ARG A 648 -36.49 -2.86 21.69
CA ARG A 648 -37.62 -3.05 22.62
C ARG A 648 -38.03 -1.73 23.27
N LEU A 649 -37.06 -1.00 23.82
CA LEU A 649 -37.30 0.30 24.45
C LEU A 649 -37.88 1.31 23.45
N PHE A 650 -37.32 1.39 22.24
CA PHE A 650 -37.80 2.29 21.20
C PHE A 650 -39.25 1.97 20.81
N ASN A 651 -39.57 0.70 20.57
CA ASN A 651 -40.93 0.30 20.19
C ASN A 651 -41.97 0.58 21.29
N GLU A 652 -41.58 0.48 22.57
CA GLU A 652 -42.48 0.76 23.70
C GLU A 652 -42.80 2.26 23.83
N TYR A 653 -41.83 3.13 23.56
CA TYR A 653 -41.97 4.58 23.77
C TYR A 653 -42.13 5.40 22.49
N ARG A 654 -42.16 4.77 21.30
CA ARG A 654 -42.24 5.47 20.00
C ARG A 654 -43.43 6.43 19.93
N ASP A 655 -44.61 5.98 20.37
CA ASP A 655 -45.82 6.81 20.38
C ASP A 655 -45.72 7.96 21.39
N THR A 656 -45.04 7.74 22.52
CA THR A 656 -44.77 8.80 23.50
C THR A 656 -43.79 9.83 22.97
N VAL A 657 -42.71 9.40 22.29
CA VAL A 657 -41.74 10.28 21.64
C VAL A 657 -42.44 11.13 20.58
N ARG A 658 -43.29 10.52 19.76
CA ARG A 658 -44.11 11.22 18.77
C ARG A 658 -45.01 12.26 19.42
N PHE A 659 -45.73 11.90 20.49
CA PHE A 659 -46.59 12.83 21.22
C PHE A 659 -45.82 14.01 21.83
N ILE A 660 -44.66 13.76 22.45
CA ILE A 660 -43.80 14.82 23.01
C ILE A 660 -43.33 15.78 21.91
N SER A 661 -42.91 15.24 20.77
CA SER A 661 -42.49 16.03 19.61
C SER A 661 -43.63 16.85 19.01
N ASP A 662 -44.83 16.28 18.89
CA ASP A 662 -46.03 16.96 18.37
C ASP A 662 -46.44 18.15 19.29
N LEU A 663 -46.12 18.07 20.59
CA LEU A 663 -46.30 19.15 21.56
C LEU A 663 -45.16 20.20 21.55
N GLY A 664 -44.17 20.05 20.67
CA GLY A 664 -43.00 20.93 20.58
C GLY A 664 -42.08 20.85 21.80
N GLN A 665 -42.15 19.77 22.59
CA GLN A 665 -41.29 19.56 23.76
C GLN A 665 -40.03 18.78 23.38
N PRO A 666 -38.88 19.03 24.03
CA PRO A 666 -37.66 18.28 23.78
C PRO A 666 -37.80 16.82 24.20
N ILE A 667 -37.34 15.90 23.35
CA ILE A 667 -37.34 14.46 23.66
C ILE A 667 -36.31 14.18 24.77
N PRO A 668 -36.67 13.41 25.81
CA PRO A 668 -35.73 13.04 26.87
C PRO A 668 -34.45 12.38 26.32
N PRO A 669 -33.24 12.75 26.80
CA PRO A 669 -31.97 12.29 26.22
C PRO A 669 -31.81 10.76 26.11
N HIS A 670 -32.33 9.99 27.07
CA HIS A 670 -32.22 8.53 27.04
C HIS A 670 -33.10 7.89 25.95
N LEU A 671 -34.23 8.52 25.62
CA LEU A 671 -35.12 8.08 24.53
C LEU A 671 -34.55 8.49 23.18
N SER A 672 -33.95 9.69 23.09
CA SER A 672 -33.34 10.17 21.84
C SER A 672 -32.15 9.30 21.42
N VAL A 673 -31.28 8.87 22.34
CA VAL A 673 -30.16 7.96 22.03
C VAL A 673 -30.66 6.62 21.47
N SER A 674 -31.68 6.02 22.08
CA SER A 674 -32.24 4.75 21.61
C SER A 674 -32.95 4.89 20.27
N ALA A 675 -33.71 5.98 20.07
CA ALA A 675 -34.39 6.27 18.82
C ALA A 675 -33.39 6.52 17.68
N ALA A 676 -32.36 7.35 17.91
CA ALA A 676 -31.33 7.63 16.93
C ALA A 676 -30.59 6.34 16.53
N PHE A 677 -30.20 5.50 17.49
CA PHE A 677 -29.52 4.23 17.19
C PHE A 677 -30.38 3.30 16.33
N ILE A 678 -31.67 3.15 16.65
CA ILE A 678 -32.57 2.23 15.92
C ILE A 678 -32.93 2.76 14.54
N LEU A 679 -33.25 4.05 14.39
CA LEU A 679 -33.61 4.63 13.09
C LEU A 679 -32.41 4.65 12.13
N ASN A 680 -31.19 4.91 12.60
CA ASN A 680 -29.98 4.76 11.78
C ASN A 680 -29.78 3.31 11.31
N ARG A 681 -30.02 2.31 12.18
CA ARG A 681 -29.96 0.89 11.79
C ARG A 681 -31.06 0.49 10.81
N GLU A 682 -32.24 1.07 10.91
CA GLU A 682 -33.34 0.84 9.95
C GLU A 682 -33.01 1.43 8.58
N LEU A 683 -32.44 2.63 8.51
CA LEU A 683 -31.92 3.21 7.26
C LEU A 683 -30.87 2.31 6.62
N GLN A 684 -29.88 1.89 7.42
CA GLN A 684 -28.83 0.98 6.95
C GLN A 684 -29.43 -0.33 6.40
N SER A 685 -30.31 -1.00 7.16
CA SER A 685 -30.90 -2.27 6.74
C SER A 685 -31.76 -2.13 5.49
N GLU A 686 -32.45 -1.00 5.30
CA GLU A 686 -33.24 -0.76 4.09
C GLU A 686 -32.34 -0.53 2.88
N LEU A 687 -31.24 0.22 3.03
CA LEU A 687 -30.25 0.46 1.97
C LEU A 687 -29.46 -0.80 1.58
N GLU A 688 -29.31 -1.77 2.49
CA GLU A 688 -28.73 -3.09 2.23
C GLU A 688 -29.63 -3.98 1.34
N ASN A 689 -30.93 -3.67 1.18
CA ASN A 689 -31.82 -4.41 0.29
C ASN A 689 -31.49 -4.15 -1.19
N ARG A 690 -31.53 -5.19 -2.03
CA ARG A 690 -31.30 -5.08 -3.49
C ARG A 690 -32.17 -4.05 -4.21
N ARG A 691 -33.38 -3.84 -3.71
CA ARG A 691 -34.38 -2.88 -4.20
C ARG A 691 -34.97 -2.18 -2.98
N PRO A 692 -34.32 -1.12 -2.47
CA PRO A 692 -34.78 -0.42 -1.29
C PRO A 692 -36.10 0.30 -1.53
N ASN A 693 -36.92 0.40 -0.49
CA ASN A 693 -38.15 1.17 -0.51
C ASN A 693 -37.87 2.65 -0.22
N LEU A 694 -37.92 3.47 -1.27
CA LEU A 694 -37.70 4.92 -1.20
C LEU A 694 -38.63 5.62 -0.19
N LYS A 695 -39.88 5.15 -0.03
CA LYS A 695 -40.82 5.75 0.93
C LYS A 695 -40.40 5.48 2.36
N THR A 696 -39.92 4.26 2.65
CA THR A 696 -39.41 3.90 3.97
C THR A 696 -38.23 4.80 4.33
N ILE A 697 -37.22 4.88 3.46
CA ILE A 697 -36.01 5.70 3.67
C ILE A 697 -36.39 7.18 3.91
N GLN A 698 -37.22 7.77 3.04
CA GLN A 698 -37.65 9.16 3.21
C GLN A 698 -38.44 9.36 4.50
N SER A 699 -39.33 8.43 4.87
CA SER A 699 -40.11 8.52 6.09
C SER A 699 -39.24 8.47 7.35
N THR A 700 -38.22 7.61 7.36
CA THR A 700 -37.28 7.49 8.48
C THR A 700 -36.42 8.74 8.62
N LEU A 701 -35.88 9.28 7.52
CA LEU A 701 -35.12 10.54 7.55
C LEU A 701 -35.99 11.72 8.02
N ASN A 702 -37.25 11.77 7.58
CA ASN A 702 -38.20 12.80 8.04
C ASN A 702 -38.52 12.65 9.53
N GLU A 703 -38.71 11.42 10.02
CA GLU A 703 -38.95 11.15 11.44
C GLU A 703 -37.75 11.57 12.30
N MET A 704 -36.53 11.23 11.86
CA MET A 704 -35.30 11.67 12.53
C MET A 704 -35.16 13.19 12.54
N SER A 705 -35.43 13.86 11.41
CA SER A 705 -35.40 15.32 11.32
C SER A 705 -36.45 15.98 12.22
N LEU A 706 -37.69 15.48 12.23
CA LEU A 706 -38.77 16.00 13.07
C LEU A 706 -38.42 15.90 14.56
N TRP A 707 -37.76 14.81 14.96
CA TRP A 707 -37.36 14.53 16.33
C TRP A 707 -36.00 15.11 16.72
N GLY A 708 -35.33 15.84 15.82
CA GLY A 708 -33.99 16.40 16.07
C GLY A 708 -32.94 15.32 16.39
N LEU A 709 -33.08 14.13 15.81
CA LEU A 709 -32.18 13.01 16.01
C LEU A 709 -31.00 13.06 15.02
N PRO A 710 -29.77 12.79 15.47
CA PRO A 710 -28.61 12.77 14.59
C PRO A 710 -28.68 11.59 13.61
N VAL A 711 -28.42 11.87 12.34
CA VAL A 711 -28.12 10.84 11.33
C VAL A 711 -26.63 10.50 11.43
N ASP A 712 -26.29 9.21 11.40
CA ASP A 712 -24.92 8.75 11.23
C ASP A 712 -24.52 9.00 9.77
N GLU A 713 -24.16 10.26 9.47
CA GLU A 713 -23.90 10.73 8.11
C GLU A 713 -22.85 9.86 7.41
N GLN A 714 -21.78 9.48 8.12
CA GLN A 714 -20.70 8.68 7.53
C GLN A 714 -21.19 7.29 7.11
N SER A 715 -21.86 6.56 8.01
CA SER A 715 -22.38 5.23 7.71
C SER A 715 -23.50 5.28 6.67
N VAL A 716 -24.49 6.15 6.87
CA VAL A 716 -25.66 6.25 5.99
C VAL A 716 -25.24 6.69 4.58
N SER A 717 -24.36 7.69 4.43
CA SER A 717 -23.86 8.10 3.11
C SER A 717 -23.09 6.98 2.40
N TYR A 718 -22.34 6.15 3.12
CA TYR A 718 -21.67 4.98 2.55
C TYR A 718 -22.67 3.98 1.97
N TYR A 719 -23.73 3.64 2.71
CA TYR A 719 -24.76 2.71 2.24
C TYR A 719 -25.59 3.30 1.08
N PHE A 720 -25.90 4.60 1.11
CA PHE A 720 -26.52 5.31 -0.01
C PHE A 720 -25.66 5.24 -1.27
N ALA A 721 -24.39 5.62 -1.18
CA ALA A 721 -23.47 5.62 -2.31
C ALA A 721 -23.31 4.21 -2.89
N SER A 722 -23.09 3.21 -2.04
CA SER A 722 -22.96 1.80 -2.44
C SER A 722 -24.21 1.28 -3.16
N ARG A 723 -25.41 1.60 -2.66
CA ARG A 723 -26.66 1.17 -3.29
C ARG A 723 -26.91 1.88 -4.63
N VAL A 724 -26.63 3.19 -4.70
CA VAL A 724 -26.71 3.95 -5.96
C VAL A 724 -25.74 3.39 -6.99
N GLU A 725 -24.53 3.00 -6.56
CA GLU A 725 -23.53 2.34 -7.42
C GLU A 725 -24.07 1.04 -8.01
N GLU A 726 -24.50 0.11 -7.17
CA GLU A 726 -25.02 -1.19 -7.63
C GLU A 726 -26.20 -1.04 -8.60
N LEU A 727 -27.14 -0.14 -8.31
CA LEU A 727 -28.31 0.11 -9.15
C LEU A 727 -27.93 0.79 -10.48
N THR A 728 -27.00 1.74 -10.45
CA THR A 728 -26.52 2.42 -11.66
C THR A 728 -25.77 1.44 -12.55
N ILE A 729 -24.89 0.59 -11.98
CA ILE A 729 -24.19 -0.46 -12.73
C ILE A 729 -25.21 -1.41 -13.36
N ALA A 730 -26.16 -1.93 -12.58
CA ALA A 730 -27.20 -2.83 -13.08
C ALA A 730 -28.00 -2.20 -14.25
N TYR A 731 -28.36 -0.92 -14.14
CA TYR A 731 -29.03 -0.20 -15.22
C TYR A 731 -28.13 0.00 -16.45
N THR A 732 -26.85 0.34 -16.26
CA THR A 732 -25.92 0.53 -17.38
C THR A 732 -25.61 -0.77 -18.13
N ASP A 733 -25.59 -1.91 -17.44
CA ASP A 733 -25.41 -3.22 -18.07
C ASP A 733 -26.71 -3.73 -18.71
N ASN A 734 -27.87 -3.35 -18.17
CA ASN A 734 -29.18 -3.66 -18.75
C ASN A 734 -30.09 -2.41 -18.79
N PRO A 735 -30.04 -1.60 -19.87
CA PRO A 735 -30.84 -0.37 -19.98
C PRO A 735 -32.37 -0.57 -19.99
N LYS A 736 -32.87 -1.81 -19.96
CA LYS A 736 -34.30 -2.14 -19.82
C LYS A 736 -34.76 -2.20 -18.36
N ASP A 737 -33.84 -2.27 -17.39
CA ASP A 737 -34.16 -2.27 -15.96
C ASP A 737 -34.50 -0.85 -15.48
N LYS A 738 -35.71 -0.40 -15.83
CA LYS A 738 -36.22 0.92 -15.42
C LYS A 738 -36.39 1.03 -13.90
N GLU A 739 -36.64 -0.08 -13.22
CA GLU A 739 -36.78 -0.09 -11.77
C GLU A 739 -35.45 0.26 -11.09
N ALA A 740 -34.33 -0.29 -11.56
CA ALA A 740 -33.00 0.08 -11.05
C ALA A 740 -32.69 1.56 -11.25
N HIS A 741 -33.03 2.10 -12.43
CA HIS A 741 -32.90 3.52 -12.75
C HIS A 741 -33.71 4.40 -11.78
N ASP A 742 -35.02 4.13 -11.66
CA ASP A 742 -35.93 4.96 -10.87
C ASP A 742 -35.58 4.96 -9.39
N ILE A 743 -35.07 3.82 -8.87
CA ILE A 743 -34.58 3.74 -7.49
C ILE A 743 -33.27 4.51 -7.33
N ALA A 744 -32.30 4.38 -8.24
CA ALA A 744 -31.03 5.13 -8.16
C ALA A 744 -31.29 6.65 -8.19
N GLU A 745 -32.16 7.10 -9.09
CA GLU A 745 -32.60 8.49 -9.19
C GLU A 745 -33.27 8.96 -7.89
N GLY A 746 -34.19 8.14 -7.36
CA GLY A 746 -34.89 8.41 -6.11
C GLY A 746 -33.94 8.56 -4.93
N LEU A 747 -32.96 7.66 -4.79
CA LEU A 747 -31.96 7.71 -3.72
C LEU A 747 -31.09 8.96 -3.81
N LEU A 748 -30.63 9.34 -5.00
CA LEU A 748 -29.86 10.58 -5.21
C LEU A 748 -30.68 11.82 -4.83
N LYS A 749 -31.97 11.84 -5.16
CA LYS A 749 -32.88 12.93 -4.77
C LYS A 749 -33.11 12.99 -3.26
N ILE A 750 -33.31 11.84 -2.61
CA ILE A 750 -33.48 11.75 -1.16
C ILE A 750 -32.21 12.25 -0.46
N ALA A 751 -31.03 11.75 -0.84
CA ALA A 751 -29.77 12.16 -0.24
C ALA A 751 -29.55 13.68 -0.35
N LYS A 752 -29.77 14.25 -1.53
CA LYS A 752 -29.69 15.70 -1.76
C LYS A 752 -30.71 16.49 -0.92
N GLY A 753 -31.95 16.01 -0.84
CA GLY A 753 -33.02 16.64 -0.05
C GLY A 753 -32.78 16.59 1.46
N SER A 754 -32.03 15.58 1.93
CA SER A 754 -31.66 15.39 3.33
C SER A 754 -30.30 15.98 3.70
N GLY A 755 -29.60 16.63 2.77
CA GLY A 755 -28.28 17.23 3.01
C GLY A 755 -27.15 16.22 3.17
N LEU A 756 -27.35 14.96 2.76
CA LEU A 756 -26.33 13.92 2.84
C LEU A 756 -25.33 14.06 1.70
N GLU A 757 -24.04 14.22 2.02
CA GLU A 757 -22.96 14.19 1.04
C GLU A 757 -22.60 12.74 0.70
N LEU A 758 -22.72 12.38 -0.58
CA LEU A 758 -22.40 11.04 -1.08
C LEU A 758 -21.05 11.04 -1.81
N ASN A 759 -20.22 10.03 -1.54
CA ASN A 759 -19.07 9.75 -2.39
C ASN A 759 -19.53 9.02 -3.66
N LEU A 760 -19.74 9.77 -4.75
CA LEU A 760 -20.23 9.23 -6.03
C LEU A 760 -19.11 8.80 -6.98
N TRP A 761 -17.85 8.71 -6.51
CA TRP A 761 -16.69 8.57 -7.40
C TRP A 761 -16.77 7.36 -8.33
N ARG A 762 -17.10 6.18 -7.80
CA ARG A 762 -17.22 4.94 -8.58
C ARG A 762 -18.38 5.00 -9.57
N VAL A 763 -19.53 5.48 -9.11
CA VAL A 763 -20.76 5.62 -9.92
C VAL A 763 -20.54 6.54 -11.11
N GLN A 764 -19.90 7.69 -10.87
CA GLN A 764 -19.54 8.65 -11.91
C GLN A 764 -18.60 8.03 -12.94
N ASN A 765 -17.60 7.25 -12.52
CA ASN A 765 -16.67 6.59 -13.45
C ASN A 765 -17.38 5.55 -14.32
N ALA A 766 -18.19 4.67 -13.70
CA ALA A 766 -18.96 3.66 -14.41
C ALA A 766 -19.92 4.29 -15.43
N TRP A 767 -20.64 5.34 -15.00
CA TRP A 767 -21.52 6.12 -15.88
C TRP A 767 -20.75 6.75 -17.04
N PHE A 768 -19.64 7.45 -16.76
CA PHE A 768 -18.82 8.13 -17.76
C PHE A 768 -18.23 7.17 -18.80
N ALA A 769 -17.73 6.01 -18.37
CA ALA A 769 -17.18 5.00 -19.26
C ALA A 769 -18.23 4.52 -20.28
N LYS A 770 -19.46 4.24 -19.82
CA LYS A 770 -20.55 3.75 -20.66
C LYS A 770 -21.06 4.80 -21.64
N ILE A 771 -21.24 6.06 -21.21
CA ILE A 771 -21.65 7.14 -22.13
C ILE A 771 -20.56 7.44 -23.16
N SER A 772 -19.29 7.35 -22.77
CA SER A 772 -18.15 7.56 -23.67
C SER A 772 -18.02 6.45 -24.71
N GLU A 773 -18.23 5.19 -24.31
CA GLU A 773 -18.30 4.05 -25.23
C GLU A 773 -19.44 4.22 -26.24
N SER A 774 -20.64 4.54 -25.76
CA SER A 774 -21.80 4.81 -26.62
C SER A 774 -21.54 5.97 -27.60
N ALA A 775 -20.90 7.05 -27.16
CA ALA A 775 -20.54 8.16 -28.02
C ALA A 775 -19.51 7.78 -29.09
N ARG A 776 -18.50 6.98 -28.73
CA ARG A 776 -17.50 6.44 -29.69
C ARG A 776 -18.15 5.55 -30.74
N VAL A 777 -19.00 4.60 -30.33
CA VAL A 777 -19.75 3.71 -31.24
C VAL A 777 -20.65 4.51 -32.20
N ASN A 778 -21.26 5.59 -31.71
CA ASN A 778 -22.16 6.44 -32.49
C ASN A 778 -21.46 7.60 -33.23
N GLY A 779 -20.12 7.66 -33.24
CA GLY A 779 -19.34 8.68 -33.94
C GLY A 779 -19.54 10.12 -33.43
N ARG A 780 -19.93 10.29 -32.16
CA ARG A 780 -20.23 11.60 -31.56
C ARG A 780 -18.96 12.24 -30.98
N LYS A 781 -18.85 13.57 -31.12
CA LYS A 781 -17.73 14.37 -30.57
C LYS A 781 -17.78 14.55 -29.04
N SER A 782 -18.94 14.41 -28.41
CA SER A 782 -19.11 14.57 -26.96
C SER A 782 -19.89 13.39 -26.36
N PRO A 783 -19.42 12.81 -25.23
CA PRO A 783 -20.17 11.80 -24.46
C PRO A 783 -21.50 12.31 -23.92
N PHE A 784 -21.64 13.62 -23.74
CA PHE A 784 -22.75 14.25 -23.02
C PHE A 784 -23.95 14.59 -23.90
N ASN A 785 -23.78 14.58 -25.23
CA ASN A 785 -24.86 14.85 -26.17
C ASN A 785 -25.57 13.54 -26.59
N THR A 786 -26.08 12.81 -25.60
CA THR A 786 -26.88 11.60 -25.81
C THR A 786 -28.35 11.97 -25.90
N GLY A 787 -28.93 11.96 -27.11
CA GLY A 787 -30.31 12.38 -27.39
C GLY A 787 -31.45 11.54 -26.77
N GLY A 788 -31.43 11.26 -25.46
CA GLY A 788 -32.54 10.69 -24.70
C GLY A 788 -32.64 11.33 -23.30
N SER A 789 -33.80 11.87 -22.93
CA SER A 789 -33.97 12.69 -21.72
C SER A 789 -33.69 11.96 -20.40
N ILE A 790 -33.79 10.63 -20.39
CA ILE A 790 -33.63 9.78 -19.19
C ILE A 790 -32.15 9.67 -18.79
N HIS A 791 -31.24 9.41 -19.74
CA HIS A 791 -29.80 9.39 -19.46
C HIS A 791 -29.30 10.75 -19.00
N ASN A 792 -29.82 11.81 -19.60
CA ASN A 792 -29.48 13.18 -19.23
C ASN A 792 -29.88 13.50 -17.78
N HIS A 793 -31.04 13.03 -17.31
CA HIS A 793 -31.48 13.34 -15.94
C HIS A 793 -30.61 12.68 -14.86
N LEU A 794 -30.31 11.38 -15.00
CA LEU A 794 -29.43 10.66 -14.07
C LEU A 794 -28.01 11.22 -14.12
N GLY A 795 -27.50 11.54 -15.31
CA GLY A 795 -26.20 12.23 -15.47
C GLY A 795 -26.13 13.55 -14.71
N GLY A 796 -27.20 14.35 -14.71
CA GLY A 796 -27.27 15.61 -13.96
C GLY A 796 -27.28 15.42 -12.45
N LEU A 797 -27.97 14.39 -11.95
CA LEU A 797 -27.94 14.04 -10.53
C LEU A 797 -26.58 13.50 -10.09
N LEU A 798 -25.85 12.86 -10.99
CA LEU A 798 -24.45 12.44 -10.78
C LEU A 798 -23.44 13.59 -10.91
N GLY A 799 -23.91 14.80 -11.26
CA GLY A 799 -23.10 16.01 -11.34
C GLY A 799 -22.46 16.28 -12.70
N PHE A 800 -22.83 15.54 -13.75
CA PHE A 800 -22.32 15.79 -15.10
C PHE A 800 -22.97 16.99 -15.77
N LYS A 801 -22.21 17.64 -16.65
CA LYS A 801 -22.74 18.62 -17.61
C LYS A 801 -23.49 17.88 -18.73
N ILE A 802 -24.70 18.35 -19.04
CA ILE A 802 -25.60 17.70 -20.00
C ILE A 802 -25.74 18.53 -21.29
N ASP A 803 -25.51 19.83 -21.21
CA ASP A 803 -25.76 20.83 -22.26
C ASP A 803 -24.55 21.11 -23.18
#